data_AF-A0A7Y0BFT5-F1
#
_entry.id   AF-A0A7Y0BFT5-F1
#
_cell.length_a   1.000
_cell.length_b   1.000
_cell.length_c   1.000
_cell.angle_alpha   90.00
_cell.angle_beta   90.00
_cell.angle_gamma   90.00
#
_symmetry.space_group_name_H-M   'P 1'
#
loop_
_entity.id
_entity.type
_entity.pdbx_description
1 polymer ?
#
loop_
_entity_poly.entity_id
_entity_poly.type
_entity_poly.pdbx_seq_one_letter_code
_entity_poly.pdbx_strand_id
1 'polypeptide(L)'
;MQSKVPNSTAAEGDLAVNDLGPLAWVLDELRKSLEGAAPTLFGWEADAARGSDLAALDASQLRIARQQLHQAVGALEMVGLPGAAPVLRAMEAAVQKFVLQPEQCSHDAVAKIEYASFAVTEYLEGVLAGKPVSAVSLFPQYRDVQELLRADRIHPADLWSFEWRWIEPQLTVIVEPRSYGNDVRAILDQAILQLMKGKAPQAASSLTELSLGFSAYQSDRRVRIFWTIAAAYFEAFAHDLLGADLYVRRAASRILLQYASLAKGDTSISERLAQDLLFFCAQATPNQSSDTPVLAAIRSAYGLARFKRVDYELVQFGRFDPALLAQARKRITLAKETWSSLCAGDASKFKLVSDQFSLVADSLVKLHPSSEPLAQALSRAIETTLRSAQAPRIELAMEVATSVLYLEAAFDDLDPNDPQLALRTTNLAQRLDAVSAGGEPQPLESWMEELYSRVSDKQTMGSVVGELRISLGELEKSLDIFFRNPQDKTTLQAVPGKLSQMRGVLSVLGLDQASRAVLHMRGSVEQMLDTEIDEQLVRSAGTFEHLGNNLGALSFLIDMLNYQPALAKRLFVYDEEKGELKPLMGRSQSTGNAFSGVIAENDSLVEEPVYVQHEAGAATVGDKPEILLDAQPEHAALVEQPVLASSTSDAVLAVSGTDADVAASELVTPPSSVMLEPAALATEPASADFEEDDLQDIFLEEAREVVGQALQALAELAADPEDVAQLTILRRAFHTLKGSSRMVGLGEFGEAAWALEQMVNSWLADQKTATKEFRGLCSEAIAGFERWIS
;
A
#
# COMPACT_ATOMS: atom_id res chain seq x y z
N MET A 1 32.82 12.54 30.36
CA MET A 1 33.14 12.34 28.92
C MET A 1 31.89 11.77 28.27
N GLN A 2 31.34 12.51 27.31
CA GLN A 2 30.06 12.26 26.66
C GLN A 2 30.15 11.00 25.78
N SER A 3 29.30 10.01 26.06
CA SER A 3 29.08 8.85 25.21
C SER A 3 28.13 9.26 24.07
N LYS A 4 28.67 9.36 22.86
CA LYS A 4 27.90 9.56 21.62
C LYS A 4 27.02 8.34 21.38
N VAL A 5 25.72 8.48 21.58
CA VAL A 5 24.70 7.60 20.99
C VAL A 5 24.56 8.01 19.52
N PRO A 6 24.64 7.10 18.54
CA PRO A 6 24.38 7.46 17.15
C PRO A 6 22.87 7.70 16.99
N ASN A 7 22.51 8.95 16.68
CA ASN A 7 21.18 9.31 16.20
C ASN A 7 21.03 8.75 14.78
N SER A 8 20.58 7.50 14.64
CA SER A 8 20.03 7.01 13.39
C SER A 8 18.54 7.33 13.37
N THR A 9 18.14 8.29 12.54
CA THR A 9 16.76 8.50 12.11
C THR A 9 16.31 7.27 11.32
N ALA A 10 15.82 6.26 12.02
CA ALA A 10 15.17 5.09 11.45
C ALA A 10 13.72 5.47 11.10
N ALA A 11 13.52 5.98 9.89
CA ALA A 11 12.21 6.08 9.27
C ALA A 11 11.74 4.66 8.90
N GLU A 12 10.47 4.36 9.22
CA GLU A 12 9.60 3.33 8.63
C GLU A 12 10.28 2.03 8.17
N GLY A 13 10.22 1.01 9.04
CA GLY A 13 10.59 -0.37 8.69
C GLY A 13 9.72 -1.01 7.59
N ASP A 14 8.65 -0.34 7.14
CA ASP A 14 7.87 -0.72 5.94
C ASP A 14 8.49 -0.18 4.64
N LEU A 15 9.30 0.89 4.70
CA LEU A 15 9.98 1.47 3.53
C LEU A 15 11.45 1.04 3.43
N ALA A 16 12.08 0.67 4.56
CA ALA A 16 13.50 0.33 4.57
C ALA A 16 13.82 -1.09 4.04
N VAL A 17 12.82 -1.97 3.90
CA VAL A 17 13.00 -3.37 3.48
C VAL A 17 12.30 -3.69 2.15
N ASN A 18 11.29 -2.92 1.75
CA ASN A 18 10.62 -3.13 0.48
C ASN A 18 11.36 -2.42 -0.66
N ASP A 19 11.91 -3.20 -1.58
CA ASP A 19 12.36 -2.72 -2.88
C ASP A 19 11.16 -2.02 -3.55
N LEU A 20 11.21 -0.69 -3.68
CA LEU A 20 10.12 0.11 -4.27
C LEU A 20 10.11 -0.01 -5.81
N GLY A 21 11.10 -0.68 -6.41
CA GLY A 21 11.18 -0.92 -7.85
C GLY A 21 10.00 -1.72 -8.41
N PRO A 22 9.61 -2.85 -7.80
CA PRO A 22 8.36 -3.57 -8.09
C PRO A 22 7.10 -2.69 -7.99
N LEU A 23 6.99 -1.84 -6.96
CA LEU A 23 5.85 -0.95 -6.79
C LEU A 23 5.67 -0.01 -7.98
N ALA A 24 6.76 0.60 -8.47
CA ALA A 24 6.70 1.52 -9.61
C ALA A 24 6.14 0.87 -10.88
N TRP A 25 6.48 -0.41 -11.13
CA TRP A 25 5.98 -1.15 -12.28
C TRP A 25 4.53 -1.60 -12.11
N VAL A 26 4.18 -2.06 -10.91
CA VAL A 26 2.84 -2.55 -10.60
C VAL A 26 1.83 -1.40 -10.45
N LEU A 27 2.27 -0.20 -10.05
CA LEU A 27 1.40 0.95 -9.81
C LEU A 27 0.63 1.38 -11.07
N ASP A 28 1.25 1.36 -12.24
CA ASP A 28 0.56 1.72 -13.48
C ASP A 28 -0.54 0.71 -13.83
N GLU A 29 -0.30 -0.58 -13.56
CA GLU A 29 -1.30 -1.62 -13.79
C GLU A 29 -2.41 -1.59 -12.74
N LEU A 30 -2.05 -1.40 -11.46
CA LEU A 30 -3.00 -1.15 -10.37
C LEU A 30 -3.91 0.04 -10.68
N ARG A 31 -3.32 1.14 -11.17
CA ARG A 31 -4.07 2.34 -11.54
C ARG A 31 -5.08 2.01 -12.64
N LYS A 32 -4.67 1.33 -13.71
CA LYS A 32 -5.61 0.92 -14.78
C LYS A 32 -6.73 0.03 -14.26
N SER A 33 -6.42 -0.94 -13.40
CA SER A 33 -7.43 -1.83 -12.81
C SER A 33 -8.43 -1.06 -11.93
N LEU A 34 -7.95 -0.13 -11.10
CA LEU A 34 -8.80 0.69 -10.22
C LEU A 34 -9.62 1.73 -10.99
N GLU A 35 -9.01 2.41 -11.96
CA GLU A 35 -9.67 3.38 -12.85
C GLU A 35 -10.68 2.70 -13.79
N GLY A 36 -10.49 1.42 -14.13
CA GLY A 36 -11.42 0.65 -14.95
C GLY A 36 -12.67 0.17 -14.20
N ALA A 37 -12.56 -0.07 -12.89
CA ALA A 37 -13.63 -0.66 -12.09
C ALA A 37 -14.80 0.30 -11.86
N ALA A 38 -14.53 1.56 -11.46
CA ALA A 38 -15.58 2.52 -11.13
C ALA A 38 -16.48 2.89 -12.33
N PRO A 39 -15.97 3.21 -13.53
CA PRO A 39 -16.81 3.48 -14.70
C PRO A 39 -17.68 2.29 -15.11
N THR A 40 -17.18 1.06 -14.91
CA THR A 40 -17.94 -0.16 -15.20
C THR A 40 -19.14 -0.30 -14.25
N LEU A 41 -18.94 0.00 -12.96
CA LEU A 41 -20.01 0.01 -11.95
C LEU A 41 -21.03 1.13 -12.20
N PHE A 42 -20.60 2.34 -12.55
CA PHE A 42 -21.51 3.43 -12.92
C PHE A 42 -22.28 3.15 -14.22
N GLY A 43 -21.64 2.48 -15.19
CA GLY A 43 -22.30 2.03 -16.41
C GLY A 43 -23.46 1.08 -16.11
N TRP A 44 -23.23 0.10 -15.23
CA TRP A 44 -24.26 -0.84 -14.78
C TRP A 44 -25.38 -0.13 -14.03
N GLU A 45 -25.04 0.78 -13.11
CA GLU A 45 -26.03 1.56 -12.34
C GLU A 45 -26.91 2.42 -13.26
N ALA A 46 -26.32 3.08 -14.26
CA ALA A 46 -27.06 3.86 -15.25
C ALA A 46 -27.96 2.99 -16.15
N ASP A 47 -27.54 1.76 -16.48
CA ASP A 47 -28.35 0.78 -17.21
C ASP A 47 -29.52 0.25 -16.38
N ALA A 48 -29.30 0.03 -15.07
CA ALA A 48 -30.32 -0.34 -14.10
C ALA A 48 -31.34 0.78 -13.85
N ALA A 49 -30.88 2.02 -13.70
CA ALA A 49 -31.73 3.19 -13.50
C ALA A 49 -32.63 3.48 -14.72
N ARG A 50 -32.23 3.07 -15.92
CA ARG A 50 -33.02 3.20 -17.16
C ARG A 50 -34.22 2.25 -17.25
N GLY A 51 -34.46 1.42 -16.24
CA GLY A 51 -35.64 0.54 -16.16
C GLY A 51 -35.49 -0.74 -17.00
N SER A 52 -34.26 -1.11 -17.33
CA SER A 52 -33.94 -2.43 -17.87
C SER A 52 -34.26 -3.47 -16.78
N ASP A 53 -34.91 -4.58 -17.14
CA ASP A 53 -35.24 -5.63 -16.17
C ASP A 53 -33.95 -6.11 -15.48
N LEU A 54 -33.88 -6.03 -14.14
CA LEU A 54 -32.71 -6.45 -13.35
C LEU A 54 -32.36 -7.92 -13.59
N ALA A 55 -33.34 -8.75 -13.97
CA ALA A 55 -33.12 -10.13 -14.39
C ALA A 55 -32.55 -10.26 -15.81
N ALA A 56 -32.69 -9.25 -16.66
CA ALA A 56 -32.14 -9.18 -18.02
C ALA A 56 -30.82 -8.38 -18.09
N LEU A 57 -30.48 -7.63 -17.04
CA LEU A 57 -29.20 -6.95 -16.90
C LEU A 57 -28.10 -7.97 -16.69
N ASP A 58 -27.18 -8.03 -17.65
CA ASP A 58 -26.05 -8.93 -17.59
C ASP A 58 -25.12 -8.54 -16.44
N ALA A 59 -25.03 -9.40 -15.42
CA ALA A 59 -24.09 -9.27 -14.31
C ALA A 59 -22.61 -9.39 -14.78
N SER A 60 -22.35 -9.51 -16.08
CA SER A 60 -20.99 -9.46 -16.65
C SER A 60 -20.25 -8.18 -16.29
N GLN A 61 -20.90 -7.01 -16.30
CA GLN A 61 -20.23 -5.74 -15.93
C GLN A 61 -19.76 -5.76 -14.47
N LEU A 62 -20.61 -6.21 -13.54
CA LEU A 62 -20.24 -6.37 -12.12
C LEU A 62 -19.13 -7.43 -11.94
N ARG A 63 -19.18 -8.55 -12.69
CA ARG A 63 -18.14 -9.59 -12.68
C ARG A 63 -16.79 -9.06 -13.22
N ILE A 64 -16.82 -8.22 -14.26
CA ILE A 64 -15.62 -7.57 -14.81
C ILE A 64 -15.01 -6.61 -13.78
N ALA A 65 -15.83 -5.75 -13.17
CA ALA A 65 -15.37 -4.83 -12.12
C ALA A 65 -14.74 -5.59 -10.94
N ARG A 66 -15.37 -6.69 -10.49
CA ARG A 66 -14.80 -7.56 -9.46
C ARG A 66 -13.46 -8.16 -9.87
N GLN A 67 -13.35 -8.66 -11.11
CA GLN A 67 -12.11 -9.25 -11.62
C GLN A 67 -10.97 -8.22 -11.65
N GLN A 68 -11.25 -6.97 -12.01
CA GLN A 68 -10.27 -5.88 -11.97
C GLN A 68 -9.78 -5.60 -10.55
N LEU A 69 -10.69 -5.54 -9.57
CA LEU A 69 -10.33 -5.39 -8.16
C LEU A 69 -9.52 -6.58 -7.64
N HIS A 70 -9.88 -7.81 -8.04
CA HIS A 70 -9.15 -9.03 -7.67
C HIS A 70 -7.70 -9.01 -8.20
N GLN A 71 -7.51 -8.62 -9.46
CA GLN A 71 -6.17 -8.42 -10.03
C GLN A 71 -5.37 -7.37 -9.24
N ALA A 72 -6.03 -6.29 -8.81
CA ALA A 72 -5.38 -5.25 -8.02
C ALA A 72 -4.97 -5.75 -6.62
N VAL A 73 -5.80 -6.57 -5.97
CA VAL A 73 -5.44 -7.22 -4.69
C VAL A 73 -4.20 -8.08 -4.86
N GLY A 74 -4.18 -9.00 -5.84
CA GLY A 74 -3.04 -9.90 -6.06
C GLY A 74 -1.75 -9.15 -6.39
N ALA A 75 -1.85 -8.11 -7.21
CA ALA A 75 -0.73 -7.24 -7.56
C ALA A 75 -0.13 -6.53 -6.33
N LEU A 76 -0.96 -6.01 -5.43
CA LEU A 76 -0.51 -5.32 -4.23
C LEU A 76 0.11 -6.28 -3.20
N GLU A 77 -0.42 -7.49 -3.08
CA GLU A 77 0.12 -8.54 -2.22
C GLU A 77 1.51 -9.02 -2.69
N MET A 78 1.70 -9.17 -4.00
CA MET A 78 3.01 -9.54 -4.59
C MET A 78 4.09 -8.47 -4.33
N VAL A 79 3.72 -7.20 -4.25
CA VAL A 79 4.64 -6.08 -3.96
C VAL A 79 4.98 -5.99 -2.46
N GLY A 80 4.28 -6.72 -1.60
CA GLY A 80 4.55 -6.73 -0.16
C GLY A 80 4.07 -5.47 0.57
N LEU A 81 2.95 -4.89 0.14
CA LEU A 81 2.29 -3.75 0.81
C LEU A 81 0.99 -4.19 1.51
N PRO A 82 1.09 -4.91 2.65
CA PRO A 82 -0.07 -5.49 3.31
C PRO A 82 -1.02 -4.45 3.91
N GLY A 83 -0.61 -3.19 4.11
CA GLY A 83 -1.45 -2.16 4.74
C GLY A 83 -2.63 -1.68 3.88
N ALA A 84 -2.47 -1.62 2.55
CA ALA A 84 -3.53 -1.16 1.64
C ALA A 84 -4.39 -2.32 1.07
N ALA A 85 -3.89 -3.56 1.15
CA ALA A 85 -4.61 -4.74 0.64
C ALA A 85 -5.99 -4.97 1.29
N PRO A 86 -6.21 -4.75 2.61
CA PRO A 86 -7.52 -4.90 3.22
C PRO A 86 -8.59 -3.99 2.62
N VAL A 87 -8.21 -2.79 2.14
CA VAL A 87 -9.13 -1.87 1.48
C VAL A 87 -9.60 -2.44 0.15
N LEU A 88 -8.67 -2.90 -0.69
CA LEU A 88 -8.99 -3.51 -1.98
C LEU A 88 -9.80 -4.80 -1.82
N ARG A 89 -9.48 -5.64 -0.82
CA ARG A 89 -10.26 -6.85 -0.50
C ARG A 89 -11.68 -6.51 -0.05
N ALA A 90 -11.86 -5.46 0.75
CA ALA A 90 -13.19 -5.00 1.15
C ALA A 90 -13.99 -4.50 -0.07
N MET A 91 -13.34 -3.79 -0.99
CA MET A 91 -13.97 -3.34 -2.24
C MET A 91 -14.37 -4.53 -3.12
N GLU A 92 -13.48 -5.52 -3.30
CA GLU A 92 -13.77 -6.74 -4.06
C GLU A 92 -14.97 -7.49 -3.45
N ALA A 93 -14.99 -7.66 -2.13
CA ALA A 93 -16.09 -8.30 -1.43
C ALA A 93 -17.41 -7.51 -1.59
N ALA A 94 -17.36 -6.17 -1.58
CA ALA A 94 -18.53 -5.33 -1.79
C ALA A 94 -19.09 -5.51 -3.21
N VAL A 95 -18.23 -5.55 -4.23
CA VAL A 95 -18.67 -5.83 -5.61
C VAL A 95 -19.18 -7.26 -5.76
N GLN A 96 -18.56 -8.25 -5.10
CA GLN A 96 -19.09 -9.62 -5.07
C GLN A 96 -20.50 -9.68 -4.46
N LYS A 97 -20.75 -8.89 -3.42
CA LYS A 97 -22.10 -8.74 -2.85
C LYS A 97 -23.08 -8.14 -3.85
N PHE A 98 -22.66 -7.17 -4.66
CA PHE A 98 -23.50 -6.64 -5.75
C PHE A 98 -23.77 -7.66 -6.85
N VAL A 99 -22.82 -8.56 -7.15
CA VAL A 99 -23.06 -9.66 -8.11
C VAL A 99 -24.17 -10.60 -7.59
N LEU A 100 -24.19 -10.88 -6.29
CA LEU A 100 -25.21 -11.73 -5.66
C LEU A 100 -26.53 -11.01 -5.41
N GLN A 101 -26.48 -9.70 -5.12
CA GLN A 101 -27.59 -8.84 -4.73
C GLN A 101 -27.51 -7.51 -5.51
N PRO A 102 -27.85 -7.51 -6.82
CA PRO A 102 -27.67 -6.35 -7.69
C PRO A 102 -28.43 -5.10 -7.23
N GLU A 103 -29.54 -5.26 -6.51
CA GLU A 103 -30.33 -4.17 -5.93
C GLU A 103 -29.56 -3.32 -4.90
N GLN A 104 -28.44 -3.82 -4.37
CA GLN A 104 -27.60 -3.09 -3.41
C GLN A 104 -26.55 -2.19 -4.09
N CYS A 105 -26.34 -2.35 -5.40
CA CYS A 105 -25.46 -1.50 -6.19
C CYS A 105 -26.15 -0.16 -6.51
N SER A 106 -26.25 0.69 -5.48
CA SER A 106 -26.77 2.05 -5.59
C SER A 106 -25.68 3.05 -5.97
N HIS A 107 -26.09 4.24 -6.43
CA HIS A 107 -25.17 5.33 -6.74
C HIS A 107 -24.23 5.69 -5.56
N ASP A 108 -24.74 5.74 -4.33
CA ASP A 108 -23.93 5.97 -3.11
C ASP A 108 -22.90 4.85 -2.89
N ALA A 109 -23.30 3.61 -3.13
CA ALA A 109 -22.43 2.45 -2.95
C ALA A 109 -21.29 2.43 -3.98
N VAL A 110 -21.57 2.77 -5.23
CA VAL A 110 -20.55 2.91 -6.29
C VAL A 110 -19.62 4.08 -5.98
N ALA A 111 -20.14 5.23 -5.54
CA ALA A 111 -19.32 6.38 -5.15
C ALA A 111 -18.35 6.05 -4.01
N LYS A 112 -18.78 5.29 -2.99
CA LYS A 112 -17.89 4.83 -1.90
C LYS A 112 -16.74 3.94 -2.40
N ILE A 113 -17.00 3.05 -3.35
CA ILE A 113 -15.96 2.24 -3.99
C ILE A 113 -15.01 3.12 -4.81
N GLU A 114 -15.53 4.09 -5.54
CA GLU A 114 -14.72 5.04 -6.32
C GLU A 114 -13.78 5.87 -5.42
N TYR A 115 -14.30 6.47 -4.34
CA TYR A 115 -13.47 7.21 -3.39
C TYR A 115 -12.42 6.33 -2.71
N ALA A 116 -12.72 5.05 -2.45
CA ALA A 116 -11.74 4.09 -1.95
C ALA A 116 -10.64 3.80 -2.99
N SER A 117 -10.98 3.64 -4.29
CA SER A 117 -10.00 3.52 -5.38
C SER A 117 -9.06 4.73 -5.45
N PHE A 118 -9.62 5.95 -5.34
CA PHE A 118 -8.83 7.18 -5.32
C PHE A 118 -7.88 7.22 -4.11
N ALA A 119 -8.38 6.86 -2.92
CA ALA A 119 -7.60 6.87 -1.70
C ALA A 119 -6.42 5.89 -1.77
N VAL A 120 -6.65 4.67 -2.25
CA VAL A 120 -5.58 3.68 -2.42
C VAL A 120 -4.54 4.16 -3.44
N THR A 121 -4.98 4.72 -4.57
CA THR A 121 -4.06 5.25 -5.60
C THR A 121 -3.18 6.36 -5.05
N GLU A 122 -3.77 7.34 -4.37
CA GLU A 122 -3.06 8.48 -3.77
C GLU A 122 -2.09 8.04 -2.67
N TYR A 123 -2.50 7.06 -1.83
CA TYR A 123 -1.62 6.47 -0.83
C TYR A 123 -0.40 5.80 -1.48
N LEU A 124 -0.59 4.98 -2.52
CA LEU A 124 0.50 4.30 -3.20
C LEU A 124 1.45 5.26 -3.93
N GLU A 125 0.91 6.33 -4.53
CA GLU A 125 1.73 7.42 -5.07
C GLU A 125 2.54 8.12 -3.98
N GLY A 126 1.95 8.35 -2.79
CA GLY A 126 2.64 8.91 -1.63
C GLY A 126 3.78 8.01 -1.13
N VAL A 127 3.53 6.70 -1.03
CA VAL A 127 4.54 5.69 -0.68
C VAL A 127 5.68 5.69 -1.71
N LEU A 128 5.35 5.70 -3.02
CA LEU A 128 6.35 5.74 -4.09
C LEU A 128 7.15 7.06 -4.08
N ALA A 129 6.53 8.17 -3.71
CA ALA A 129 7.21 9.46 -3.53
C ALA A 129 8.08 9.52 -2.25
N GLY A 130 8.09 8.47 -1.42
CA GLY A 130 8.81 8.43 -0.16
C GLY A 130 8.23 9.35 0.92
N LYS A 131 6.95 9.71 0.81
CA LYS A 131 6.24 10.47 1.84
C LYS A 131 5.98 9.55 3.04
N PRO A 132 6.15 10.02 4.29
CA PRO A 132 5.91 9.22 5.49
C PRO A 132 4.41 9.07 5.75
N VAL A 133 3.74 8.27 4.92
CA VAL A 133 2.29 8.03 4.95
C VAL A 133 1.98 6.70 5.62
N SER A 134 0.90 6.65 6.39
CA SER A 134 0.44 5.44 7.08
C SER A 134 -0.79 4.86 6.39
N ALA A 135 -0.83 3.54 6.19
CA ALA A 135 -2.01 2.84 5.67
C ALA A 135 -3.25 3.05 6.56
N VAL A 136 -3.06 3.30 7.86
CA VAL A 136 -4.15 3.61 8.81
C VAL A 136 -4.94 4.86 8.39
N SER A 137 -4.34 5.78 7.64
CA SER A 137 -5.02 6.96 7.10
C SER A 137 -6.06 6.64 6.01
N LEU A 138 -6.09 5.41 5.48
CA LEU A 138 -7.13 4.92 4.58
C LEU A 138 -8.41 4.47 5.34
N PHE A 139 -8.42 4.57 6.66
CA PHE A 139 -9.52 4.08 7.50
C PHE A 139 -10.90 4.66 7.16
N PRO A 140 -11.06 5.96 6.86
CA PRO A 140 -12.37 6.50 6.52
C PRO A 140 -13.01 5.80 5.31
N GLN A 141 -12.25 5.62 4.22
CA GLN A 141 -12.74 4.89 3.03
C GLN A 141 -12.95 3.40 3.32
N TYR A 142 -12.05 2.79 4.09
CA TYR A 142 -12.21 1.39 4.51
C TYR A 142 -13.49 1.19 5.31
N ARG A 143 -13.82 2.10 6.24
CA ARG A 143 -15.06 2.08 7.02
C ARG A 143 -16.26 2.17 6.08
N ASP A 144 -16.27 3.13 5.16
CA ASP A 144 -17.41 3.37 4.26
C ASP A 144 -17.70 2.13 3.38
N VAL A 145 -16.65 1.43 2.92
CA VAL A 145 -16.79 0.17 2.15
C VAL A 145 -17.24 -0.99 3.05
N GLN A 146 -16.68 -1.12 4.26
CA GLN A 146 -17.08 -2.17 5.21
C GLN A 146 -18.54 -2.02 5.69
N GLU A 147 -19.06 -0.79 5.75
CA GLU A 147 -20.47 -0.52 6.03
C GLU A 147 -21.40 -1.06 4.93
N LEU A 148 -20.98 -1.04 3.65
CA LEU A 148 -21.72 -1.68 2.55
C LEU A 148 -21.82 -3.20 2.74
N LEU A 149 -20.75 -3.80 3.25
CA LEU A 149 -20.70 -5.22 3.60
C LEU A 149 -21.58 -5.56 4.81
N ARG A 150 -21.88 -4.57 5.67
CA ARG A 150 -22.47 -4.75 7.00
C ARG A 150 -21.59 -5.61 7.90
N ALA A 151 -20.28 -5.38 7.84
CA ALA A 151 -19.32 -6.13 8.64
C ALA A 151 -19.57 -5.94 10.15
N ASP A 152 -19.45 -7.03 10.91
CA ASP A 152 -19.69 -7.02 12.36
C ASP A 152 -18.70 -6.14 13.13
N ARG A 153 -17.47 -6.02 12.63
CA ARG A 153 -16.41 -5.18 13.20
C ARG A 153 -15.72 -4.37 12.11
N ILE A 154 -15.68 -3.06 12.34
CA ILE A 154 -14.92 -2.10 11.54
C ILE A 154 -13.97 -1.39 12.50
N HIS A 155 -12.66 -1.48 12.30
CA HIS A 155 -11.68 -0.91 13.24
C HIS A 155 -10.40 -0.44 12.55
N PRO A 156 -9.78 0.68 12.97
CA PRO A 156 -8.59 1.23 12.33
C PRO A 156 -7.34 0.33 12.43
N ALA A 157 -7.29 -0.55 13.43
CA ALA A 157 -6.19 -1.52 13.57
C ALA A 157 -6.12 -2.53 12.40
N ASP A 158 -7.17 -2.68 11.59
CA ASP A 158 -7.17 -3.60 10.44
C ASP A 158 -6.21 -3.16 9.34
N LEU A 159 -5.93 -1.86 9.28
CA LEU A 159 -4.98 -1.25 8.33
C LEU A 159 -3.61 -1.04 8.96
N TRP A 160 -3.41 -1.46 10.21
CA TRP A 160 -2.15 -1.34 10.90
C TRP A 160 -1.28 -2.56 10.65
N SER A 161 -0.27 -2.41 9.79
CA SER A 161 0.70 -3.46 9.47
C SER A 161 1.63 -3.71 10.65
N PHE A 162 1.27 -4.69 11.48
CA PHE A 162 2.06 -5.11 12.62
C PHE A 162 2.11 -6.64 12.73
N GLU A 163 3.31 -7.21 12.70
CA GLU A 163 3.50 -8.64 12.98
C GLU A 163 3.25 -8.94 14.46
N TRP A 164 2.05 -9.45 14.75
CA TRP A 164 1.64 -9.79 16.10
C TRP A 164 2.46 -10.95 16.70
N ARG A 165 3.00 -10.73 17.90
CA ARG A 165 3.64 -11.77 18.75
C ARG A 165 3.37 -11.47 20.21
N TRP A 166 3.24 -12.52 21.04
CA TRP A 166 3.13 -12.36 22.49
C TRP A 166 4.53 -12.09 23.09
N ILE A 167 4.84 -10.82 23.38
CA ILE A 167 6.12 -10.37 23.93
C ILE A 167 5.90 -9.95 25.39
N GLU A 168 6.71 -10.49 26.30
CA GLU A 168 6.61 -10.18 27.73
C GLU A 168 7.40 -8.90 28.04
N PRO A 169 6.74 -7.81 28.45
CA PRO A 169 7.41 -6.53 28.70
C PRO A 169 8.16 -6.57 30.04
N GLN A 170 9.27 -5.82 30.10
CA GLN A 170 9.99 -5.60 31.35
C GLN A 170 9.33 -4.47 32.14
N LEU A 171 8.52 -4.82 33.13
CA LEU A 171 7.88 -3.85 34.02
C LEU A 171 8.79 -3.51 35.21
N THR A 172 8.87 -2.22 35.54
CA THR A 172 9.51 -1.74 36.78
C THR A 172 8.51 -1.62 37.95
N VAL A 173 7.21 -1.60 37.64
CA VAL A 173 6.12 -1.43 38.61
C VAL A 173 5.72 -2.79 39.18
N ILE A 174 5.78 -2.91 40.52
CA ILE A 174 5.38 -4.11 41.26
C ILE A 174 4.04 -3.80 41.94
N VAL A 175 3.02 -4.60 41.66
CA VAL A 175 1.65 -4.45 42.21
C VAL A 175 1.25 -5.74 42.93
N GLU A 176 0.44 -5.62 43.98
CA GLU A 176 -0.09 -6.79 44.69
C GLU A 176 -0.98 -7.66 43.77
N PRO A 177 -0.79 -8.99 43.75
CA PRO A 177 -1.62 -9.90 42.95
C PRO A 177 -3.09 -9.82 43.35
N ARG A 178 -3.98 -9.73 42.36
CA ARG A 178 -5.44 -9.72 42.57
C ARG A 178 -6.10 -10.86 41.82
N SER A 179 -6.91 -11.65 42.52
CA SER A 179 -7.73 -12.69 41.91
C SER A 179 -9.00 -12.11 41.28
N TYR A 180 -9.62 -12.87 40.38
CA TYR A 180 -10.96 -12.56 39.91
C TYR A 180 -11.96 -12.72 41.06
N GLY A 181 -12.86 -11.75 41.22
CA GLY A 181 -13.85 -11.74 42.31
C GLY A 181 -15.00 -10.78 42.02
N ASN A 182 -16.11 -10.96 42.74
CA ASN A 182 -17.31 -10.14 42.56
C ASN A 182 -17.07 -8.67 42.97
N ASP A 183 -16.32 -8.45 44.04
CA ASP A 183 -15.97 -7.10 44.52
C ASP A 183 -15.13 -6.35 43.49
N VAL A 184 -14.18 -7.04 42.86
CA VAL A 184 -13.33 -6.46 41.82
C VAL A 184 -14.13 -6.18 40.54
N ARG A 185 -15.08 -7.07 40.20
CA ARG A 185 -15.98 -6.87 39.07
C ARG A 185 -16.82 -5.60 39.21
N ALA A 186 -17.39 -5.35 40.39
CA ALA A 186 -18.19 -4.15 40.63
C ALA A 186 -17.38 -2.86 40.42
N ILE A 187 -16.12 -2.84 40.86
CA ILE A 187 -15.20 -1.72 40.63
C ILE A 187 -14.90 -1.56 39.13
N LEU A 188 -14.64 -2.68 38.43
CA LEU A 188 -14.36 -2.70 36.99
C LEU A 188 -15.56 -2.15 36.19
N ASP A 189 -16.78 -2.63 36.48
CA ASP A 189 -18.02 -2.18 35.84
C ASP A 189 -18.25 -0.67 36.06
N GLN A 190 -18.10 -0.20 37.31
CA GLN A 190 -18.28 1.22 37.64
C GLN A 190 -17.24 2.11 36.94
N ALA A 191 -15.97 1.69 36.93
CA ALA A 191 -14.90 2.46 36.30
C ALA A 191 -15.08 2.52 34.78
N ILE A 192 -15.40 1.40 34.11
CA ILE A 192 -15.65 1.37 32.66
C ILE A 192 -16.85 2.23 32.28
N LEU A 193 -17.93 2.21 33.08
CA LEU A 193 -19.08 3.09 32.87
C LEU A 193 -18.69 4.57 32.98
N GLN A 194 -17.76 4.94 33.88
CA GLN A 194 -17.23 6.30 33.95
C GLN A 194 -16.40 6.67 32.71
N LEU A 195 -15.58 5.76 32.18
CA LEU A 195 -14.84 5.97 30.92
C LEU A 195 -15.78 6.13 29.72
N MET A 196 -16.91 5.42 29.68
CA MET A 196 -17.89 5.55 28.60
C MET A 196 -18.57 6.93 28.58
N LYS A 197 -18.78 7.52 29.77
CA LYS A 197 -19.41 8.84 29.95
C LYS A 197 -18.48 10.02 29.62
N GLY A 198 -17.18 9.80 29.49
CA GLY A 198 -16.22 10.84 29.11
C GLY A 198 -14.82 10.62 29.69
N LYS A 199 -14.05 11.69 29.82
CA LYS A 199 -12.70 11.63 30.39
C LYS A 199 -12.77 11.40 31.91
N ALA A 200 -12.49 10.18 32.33
CA ALA A 200 -12.47 9.78 33.74
C ALA A 200 -11.06 9.30 34.15
N PRO A 201 -10.10 10.24 34.37
CA PRO A 201 -8.69 9.87 34.58
C PRO A 201 -8.48 9.03 35.84
N GLN A 202 -9.19 9.32 36.93
CA GLN A 202 -9.10 8.53 38.17
C GLN A 202 -9.63 7.09 38.00
N ALA A 203 -10.71 6.92 37.22
CA ALA A 203 -11.24 5.61 36.90
C ALA A 203 -10.25 4.82 36.04
N ALA A 204 -9.62 5.47 35.06
CA ALA A 204 -8.60 4.85 34.22
C ALA A 204 -7.33 4.46 35.00
N SER A 205 -6.88 5.30 35.95
CA SER A 205 -5.80 4.93 36.87
C SER A 205 -6.17 3.71 37.73
N SER A 206 -7.41 3.66 38.24
CA SER A 206 -7.89 2.50 39.01
C SER A 206 -7.92 1.22 38.15
N LEU A 207 -8.35 1.33 36.89
CA LEU A 207 -8.33 0.21 35.93
C LEU A 207 -6.91 -0.25 35.57
N THR A 208 -5.95 0.68 35.53
CA THR A 208 -4.53 0.39 35.33
C THR A 208 -4.00 -0.48 36.48
N GLU A 209 -4.24 -0.06 37.72
CA GLU A 209 -3.82 -0.81 38.92
C GLU A 209 -4.46 -2.21 38.99
N LEU A 210 -5.77 -2.30 38.70
CA LEU A 210 -6.47 -3.59 38.67
C LEU A 210 -5.91 -4.52 37.59
N SER A 211 -5.65 -4.00 36.40
CA SER A 211 -5.09 -4.78 35.28
C SER A 211 -3.69 -5.30 35.62
N LEU A 212 -2.83 -4.49 36.25
CA LEU A 212 -1.53 -4.94 36.75
C LEU A 212 -1.67 -6.01 37.85
N GLY A 213 -2.62 -5.84 38.77
CA GLY A 213 -2.92 -6.83 39.81
C GLY A 213 -3.37 -8.18 39.23
N PHE A 214 -4.18 -8.18 38.16
CA PHE A 214 -4.55 -9.40 37.45
C PHE A 214 -3.35 -10.02 36.76
N SER A 215 -2.51 -9.23 36.08
CA SER A 215 -1.27 -9.72 35.46
C SER A 215 -0.36 -10.41 36.49
N ALA A 216 -0.23 -9.86 37.69
CA ALA A 216 0.58 -10.43 38.77
C ALA A 216 0.01 -11.73 39.38
N TYR A 217 -1.30 -11.96 39.29
CA TYR A 217 -1.96 -13.16 39.82
C TYR A 217 -1.89 -14.37 38.87
N GLN A 218 -1.80 -14.12 37.56
CA GLN A 218 -1.97 -15.17 36.55
C GLN A 218 -0.69 -15.96 36.29
N SER A 219 -0.81 -17.29 36.20
CA SER A 219 0.30 -18.18 35.83
C SER A 219 0.46 -18.31 34.31
N ASP A 220 -0.64 -18.21 33.56
CA ASP A 220 -0.63 -18.26 32.11
C ASP A 220 0.05 -17.01 31.52
N ARG A 221 1.06 -17.24 30.69
CA ARG A 221 1.87 -16.19 30.07
C ARG A 221 1.05 -15.27 29.17
N ARG A 222 0.13 -15.80 28.36
CA ARG A 222 -0.68 -14.97 27.45
C ARG A 222 -1.65 -14.10 28.24
N VAL A 223 -2.24 -14.65 29.31
CA VAL A 223 -3.17 -13.90 30.19
C VAL A 223 -2.43 -12.78 30.91
N ARG A 224 -1.21 -13.03 31.40
CA ARG A 224 -0.37 -11.98 31.97
C ARG A 224 -0.10 -10.84 31.00
N ILE A 225 0.37 -11.17 29.78
CA ILE A 225 0.71 -10.17 28.76
C ILE A 225 -0.53 -9.37 28.35
N PHE A 226 -1.68 -10.03 28.15
CA PHE A 226 -2.94 -9.36 27.85
C PHE A 226 -3.29 -8.30 28.89
N TRP A 227 -3.23 -8.66 30.18
CA TRP A 227 -3.51 -7.71 31.26
C TRP A 227 -2.49 -6.59 31.36
N THR A 228 -1.23 -6.84 31.03
CA THR A 228 -0.22 -5.77 30.94
C THR A 228 -0.50 -4.81 29.79
N ILE A 229 -0.93 -5.30 28.62
CA ILE A 229 -1.34 -4.46 27.50
C ILE A 229 -2.59 -3.64 27.87
N ALA A 230 -3.58 -4.27 28.53
CA ALA A 230 -4.76 -3.56 29.03
C ALA A 230 -4.38 -2.47 30.04
N ALA A 231 -3.43 -2.72 30.94
CA ALA A 231 -2.91 -1.72 31.87
C ALA A 231 -2.28 -0.54 31.13
N ALA A 232 -1.44 -0.78 30.11
CA ALA A 232 -0.84 0.28 29.30
C ALA A 232 -1.91 1.12 28.55
N TYR A 233 -2.95 0.47 28.04
CA TYR A 233 -4.08 1.15 27.39
C TYR A 233 -4.83 2.07 28.38
N PHE A 234 -5.13 1.59 29.59
CA PHE A 234 -5.79 2.43 30.61
C PHE A 234 -4.87 3.53 31.14
N GLU A 235 -3.56 3.31 31.24
CA GLU A 235 -2.58 4.33 31.61
C GLU A 235 -2.53 5.45 30.56
N ALA A 236 -2.58 5.08 29.27
CA ALA A 236 -2.67 6.03 28.17
C ALA A 236 -3.97 6.85 28.20
N PHE A 237 -5.10 6.22 28.55
CA PHE A 237 -6.37 6.92 28.73
C PHE A 237 -6.34 7.89 29.92
N ALA A 238 -5.73 7.48 31.04
CA ALA A 238 -5.61 8.31 32.25
C ALA A 238 -4.83 9.61 32.01
N HIS A 239 -3.86 9.58 31.09
CA HIS A 239 -3.01 10.72 30.73
C HIS A 239 -3.51 11.50 29.49
N ASP A 240 -4.73 11.23 29.02
CA ASP A 240 -5.34 11.89 27.86
C ASP A 240 -4.51 11.77 26.55
N LEU A 241 -3.79 10.65 26.40
CA LEU A 241 -2.94 10.40 25.23
C LEU A 241 -3.73 9.80 24.05
N LEU A 242 -4.94 9.31 24.30
CA LEU A 242 -5.84 8.71 23.31
C LEU A 242 -6.96 9.69 22.91
N GLY A 243 -7.48 9.54 21.70
CA GLY A 243 -8.69 10.26 21.27
C GLY A 243 -9.93 9.82 22.06
N ALA A 244 -10.90 10.72 22.26
CA ALA A 244 -12.17 10.43 22.93
C ALA A 244 -13.22 9.86 21.96
N ASP A 245 -12.81 8.95 21.08
CA ASP A 245 -13.66 8.43 20.02
C ASP A 245 -14.49 7.21 20.46
N LEU A 246 -15.24 6.62 19.53
CA LEU A 246 -16.06 5.45 19.78
C LEU A 246 -15.21 4.17 19.94
N TYR A 247 -14.14 4.04 19.16
CA TYR A 247 -13.31 2.83 19.10
C TYR A 247 -12.52 2.63 20.40
N VAL A 248 -11.90 3.69 20.92
CA VAL A 248 -11.23 3.69 22.22
C VAL A 248 -12.23 3.28 23.29
N ARG A 249 -13.42 3.88 23.36
CA ARG A 249 -14.41 3.53 24.41
C ARG A 249 -14.93 2.09 24.29
N ARG A 250 -15.16 1.58 23.08
CA ARG A 250 -15.61 0.19 22.84
C ARG A 250 -14.55 -0.84 23.24
N ALA A 251 -13.26 -0.51 23.15
CA ALA A 251 -12.18 -1.39 23.59
C ALA A 251 -12.27 -1.70 25.11
N ALA A 252 -12.60 -0.70 25.93
CA ALA A 252 -12.82 -0.88 27.37
C ALA A 252 -13.95 -1.88 27.67
N SER A 253 -15.07 -1.80 26.95
CA SER A 253 -16.19 -2.75 27.09
C SER A 253 -15.81 -4.18 26.68
N ARG A 254 -14.95 -4.34 25.67
CA ARG A 254 -14.45 -5.67 25.27
C ARG A 254 -13.47 -6.27 26.29
N ILE A 255 -12.67 -5.44 26.97
CA ILE A 255 -11.85 -5.90 28.12
C ILE A 255 -12.76 -6.46 29.22
N LEU A 256 -13.91 -5.83 29.49
CA LEU A 256 -14.87 -6.34 30.48
C LEU A 256 -15.46 -7.70 30.10
N LEU A 257 -15.76 -7.92 28.82
CA LEU A 257 -16.22 -9.22 28.32
C LEU A 257 -15.12 -10.29 28.48
N GLN A 258 -13.88 -9.95 28.16
CA GLN A 258 -12.73 -10.83 28.36
C GLN A 258 -12.52 -11.14 29.85
N TYR A 259 -12.67 -10.15 30.74
CA TYR A 259 -12.66 -10.37 32.19
C TYR A 259 -13.74 -11.38 32.60
N ALA A 260 -14.98 -11.21 32.12
CA ALA A 260 -16.09 -12.07 32.48
C ALA A 260 -15.91 -13.52 32.00
N SER A 261 -15.26 -13.74 30.85
CA SER A 261 -14.85 -15.07 30.37
C SER A 261 -13.76 -15.65 31.27
N LEU A 262 -12.66 -14.92 31.52
CA LEU A 262 -11.55 -15.38 32.36
C LEU A 262 -11.96 -15.68 33.81
N ALA A 263 -12.88 -14.88 34.37
CA ALA A 263 -13.42 -15.08 35.70
C ALA A 263 -14.27 -16.36 35.83
N LYS A 264 -14.83 -16.88 34.72
CA LYS A 264 -15.54 -18.16 34.67
C LYS A 264 -14.60 -19.37 34.53
N GLY A 265 -13.29 -19.14 34.44
CA GLY A 265 -12.28 -20.19 34.28
C GLY A 265 -11.95 -20.53 32.82
N ASP A 266 -12.47 -19.78 31.86
CA ASP A 266 -12.02 -19.83 30.47
C ASP A 266 -10.59 -19.26 30.40
N THR A 267 -9.72 -19.91 29.63
CA THR A 267 -8.32 -19.47 29.44
C THR A 267 -8.07 -18.94 28.03
N SER A 268 -9.09 -18.97 27.17
CA SER A 268 -9.01 -18.42 25.83
C SER A 268 -8.95 -16.89 25.87
N ILE A 269 -8.00 -16.32 25.13
CA ILE A 269 -7.82 -14.87 25.00
C ILE A 269 -8.00 -14.49 23.55
N SER A 270 -8.77 -13.43 23.31
CA SER A 270 -8.87 -12.85 21.99
C SER A 270 -7.56 -12.16 21.60
N GLU A 271 -6.77 -12.79 20.71
CA GLU A 271 -5.57 -12.16 20.14
C GLU A 271 -5.91 -10.84 19.42
N ARG A 272 -7.07 -10.80 18.75
CA ARG A 272 -7.58 -9.59 18.08
C ARG A 272 -7.80 -8.44 19.06
N LEU A 273 -8.38 -8.70 20.23
CA LEU A 273 -8.53 -7.65 21.25
C LEU A 273 -7.16 -7.16 21.73
N ALA A 274 -6.19 -8.06 21.94
CA ALA A 274 -4.84 -7.67 22.33
C ALA A 274 -4.15 -6.79 21.27
N GLN A 275 -4.33 -7.10 19.98
CA GLN A 275 -3.85 -6.29 18.86
C GLN A 275 -4.52 -4.91 18.82
N ASP A 276 -5.84 -4.84 19.02
CA ASP A 276 -6.59 -3.58 19.08
C ASP A 276 -6.08 -2.66 20.20
N LEU A 277 -5.80 -3.23 21.38
CA LEU A 277 -5.24 -2.49 22.52
C LEU A 277 -3.79 -2.04 22.24
N LEU A 278 -2.99 -2.89 21.60
CA LEU A 278 -1.63 -2.55 21.21
C LEU A 278 -1.60 -1.43 20.17
N PHE A 279 -2.56 -1.41 19.23
CA PHE A 279 -2.73 -0.31 18.28
C PHE A 279 -2.94 1.02 19.02
N PHE A 280 -3.84 1.07 20.01
CA PHE A 280 -4.02 2.29 20.81
C PHE A 280 -2.76 2.65 21.61
N CYS A 281 -2.03 1.68 22.14
CA CYS A 281 -0.74 1.93 22.77
C CYS A 281 0.30 2.51 21.79
N ALA A 282 0.24 2.15 20.50
CA ALA A 282 1.07 2.73 19.45
C ALA A 282 0.69 4.18 19.15
N GLN A 283 -0.61 4.51 19.16
CA GLN A 283 -1.12 5.88 18.98
C GLN A 283 -0.83 6.81 20.17
N ALA A 284 -0.70 6.25 21.38
CA ALA A 284 -0.38 6.99 22.59
C ALA A 284 1.12 7.32 22.68
N THR A 285 1.51 8.51 22.20
CA THR A 285 2.86 9.05 22.37
C THR A 285 2.97 9.93 23.61
N PRO A 286 3.59 9.47 24.71
CA PRO A 286 3.82 10.29 25.90
C PRO A 286 4.93 11.32 25.67
N ASN A 287 4.83 12.48 26.31
CA ASN A 287 5.86 13.53 26.27
C ASN A 287 7.11 13.15 27.10
N GLN A 288 6.91 12.47 28.24
CA GLN A 288 7.97 11.97 29.10
C GLN A 288 7.65 10.52 29.48
N SER A 289 8.64 9.62 29.33
CA SER A 289 8.48 8.20 29.65
C SER A 289 8.33 7.90 31.15
N SER A 290 8.70 8.86 32.02
CA SER A 290 8.52 8.77 33.47
C SER A 290 7.07 8.78 33.91
N ASP A 291 6.21 9.45 33.14
CA ASP A 291 4.82 9.71 33.52
C ASP A 291 3.93 8.49 33.22
N THR A 292 4.34 7.66 32.26
CA THR A 292 3.61 6.46 31.83
C THR A 292 4.54 5.24 31.78
N PRO A 293 4.98 4.70 32.93
CA PRO A 293 5.95 3.62 33.00
C PRO A 293 5.46 2.32 32.35
N VAL A 294 4.17 1.99 32.44
CA VAL A 294 3.61 0.75 31.88
C VAL A 294 3.52 0.84 30.35
N LEU A 295 3.00 1.94 29.85
CA LEU A 295 2.92 2.26 28.42
C LEU A 295 4.32 2.33 27.81
N ALA A 296 5.28 2.96 28.48
CA ALA A 296 6.66 3.04 28.01
C ALA A 296 7.29 1.64 27.89
N ALA A 297 7.04 0.75 28.86
CA ALA A 297 7.52 -0.64 28.82
C ALA A 297 6.92 -1.42 27.64
N ILE A 298 5.60 -1.31 27.41
CA ILE A 298 4.93 -1.95 26.26
C ILE A 298 5.45 -1.37 24.93
N ARG A 299 5.52 -0.05 24.81
CA ARG A 299 6.04 0.62 23.61
C ARG A 299 7.47 0.21 23.30
N SER A 300 8.31 0.02 24.32
CA SER A 300 9.68 -0.47 24.14
C SER A 300 9.72 -1.95 23.75
N ALA A 301 8.95 -2.81 24.42
CA ALA A 301 8.94 -4.26 24.18
C ALA A 301 8.48 -4.62 22.77
N TYR A 302 7.48 -3.89 22.26
CA TYR A 302 6.89 -4.11 20.93
C TYR A 302 7.49 -3.21 19.83
N GLY A 303 8.50 -2.40 20.16
CA GLY A 303 9.13 -1.49 19.20
C GLY A 303 8.18 -0.43 18.63
N LEU A 304 7.17 0.01 19.39
CA LEU A 304 6.11 0.91 18.93
C LEU A 304 6.59 2.34 18.69
N ALA A 305 7.80 2.70 19.13
CA ALA A 305 8.40 4.02 18.90
C ALA A 305 8.58 4.37 17.41
N ARG A 306 8.59 3.36 16.52
CA ARG A 306 8.67 3.54 15.07
C ARG A 306 7.37 4.09 14.45
N PHE A 307 6.23 3.94 15.12
CA PHE A 307 4.95 4.41 14.63
C PHE A 307 4.68 5.83 15.10
N LYS A 308 4.29 6.70 14.17
CA LYS A 308 3.79 8.04 14.47
C LYS A 308 2.29 7.97 14.76
N ARG A 309 1.81 8.90 15.58
CA ARG A 309 0.37 9.07 15.81
C ARG A 309 -0.32 9.48 14.51
N VAL A 310 -1.42 8.80 14.19
CA VAL A 310 -2.26 9.04 13.02
C VAL A 310 -3.67 9.39 13.50
N ASP A 311 -4.22 10.48 12.98
CA ASP A 311 -5.65 10.77 13.13
C ASP A 311 -6.41 10.04 12.01
N TYR A 312 -6.98 8.89 12.35
CA TYR A 312 -7.67 8.02 11.40
C TYR A 312 -9.11 8.42 11.10
N GLU A 313 -9.68 9.40 11.81
CA GLU A 313 -11.00 9.97 11.46
C GLU A 313 -10.88 11.05 10.38
N LEU A 314 -9.69 11.64 10.26
CA LEU A 314 -9.42 12.62 9.21
C LEU A 314 -9.27 11.91 7.88
N VAL A 315 -10.17 12.18 6.93
CA VAL A 315 -10.05 11.74 5.54
C VAL A 315 -8.77 12.34 4.97
N GLN A 316 -7.69 11.60 4.76
CA GLN A 316 -6.44 12.16 4.20
C GLN A 316 -6.34 11.94 2.69
N PHE A 317 -6.75 10.76 2.23
CA PHE A 317 -6.66 10.36 0.83
C PHE A 317 -8.04 10.29 0.17
N GLY A 318 -8.09 10.30 -1.16
CA GLY A 318 -9.31 10.05 -1.93
C GLY A 318 -10.40 11.10 -1.74
N ARG A 319 -10.02 12.33 -1.33
CA ARG A 319 -10.96 13.46 -1.20
C ARG A 319 -11.42 14.00 -2.55
N PHE A 320 -10.53 13.96 -3.53
CA PHE A 320 -10.73 14.52 -4.86
C PHE A 320 -10.50 13.43 -5.89
N ASP A 321 -11.21 13.55 -7.01
CA ASP A 321 -10.93 12.76 -8.19
C ASP A 321 -9.49 13.06 -8.69
N PRO A 322 -8.60 12.04 -8.76
CA PRO A 322 -7.25 12.18 -9.29
C PRO A 322 -7.22 12.77 -10.70
N ALA A 323 -8.22 12.48 -11.54
CA ALA A 323 -8.32 13.06 -12.88
C ALA A 323 -8.61 14.56 -12.83
N LEU A 324 -9.42 15.01 -11.88
CA LEU A 324 -9.71 16.43 -11.66
C LEU A 324 -8.47 17.17 -11.15
N LEU A 325 -7.68 16.57 -10.24
CA LEU A 325 -6.39 17.11 -9.80
C LEU A 325 -5.39 17.19 -10.96
N ALA A 326 -5.24 16.13 -11.76
CA ALA A 326 -4.36 16.11 -12.93
C ALA A 326 -4.79 17.16 -13.96
N GLN A 327 -6.09 17.33 -14.18
CA GLN A 327 -6.63 18.36 -15.05
C GLN A 327 -6.33 19.78 -14.52
N ALA A 328 -6.46 20.01 -13.21
CA ALA A 328 -6.13 21.28 -12.58
C ALA A 328 -4.64 21.62 -12.75
N ARG A 329 -3.73 20.67 -12.50
CA ARG A 329 -2.27 20.83 -12.72
C ARG A 329 -1.96 21.20 -14.18
N LYS A 330 -2.59 20.52 -15.13
CA LYS A 330 -2.43 20.82 -16.57
C LYS A 330 -2.93 22.23 -16.92
N ARG A 331 -4.07 22.65 -16.39
CA ARG A 331 -4.61 24.00 -16.59
C ARG A 331 -3.68 25.07 -16.02
N ILE A 332 -3.14 24.86 -14.82
CA ILE A 332 -2.17 25.77 -14.18
C ILE A 332 -0.91 25.90 -15.04
N THR A 333 -0.37 24.78 -15.53
CA THR A 333 0.81 24.77 -16.41
C THR A 333 0.56 25.56 -17.70
N LEU A 334 -0.58 25.33 -18.36
CA LEU A 334 -0.94 26.04 -19.59
C LEU A 334 -1.21 27.54 -19.33
N ALA A 335 -1.81 27.90 -18.19
CA ALA A 335 -2.00 29.29 -17.78
C ALA A 335 -0.65 30.00 -17.54
N LYS A 336 0.32 29.33 -16.91
CA LYS A 336 1.70 29.83 -16.70
C LYS A 336 2.39 30.14 -18.02
N GLU A 337 2.37 29.20 -18.96
CA GLU A 337 3.01 29.36 -20.28
C GLU A 337 2.37 30.49 -21.10
N THR A 338 1.03 30.53 -21.14
CA THR A 338 0.29 31.55 -21.88
C THR A 338 0.46 32.93 -21.27
N TRP A 339 0.50 33.06 -19.94
CA TRP A 339 0.80 34.31 -19.24
C TRP A 339 2.23 34.80 -19.54
N SER A 340 3.23 33.91 -19.46
CA SER A 340 4.62 34.24 -19.78
C SER A 340 4.76 34.74 -21.21
N SER A 341 4.06 34.11 -22.16
CA SER A 341 4.07 34.55 -23.56
C SER A 341 3.38 35.90 -23.76
N LEU A 342 2.32 36.20 -23.01
CA LEU A 342 1.64 37.49 -23.05
C LEU A 342 2.55 38.61 -22.51
N CYS A 343 3.26 38.34 -21.40
CA CYS A 343 4.25 39.25 -20.82
C CYS A 343 5.42 39.52 -21.79
N ALA A 344 5.77 38.56 -22.65
CA ALA A 344 6.76 38.74 -23.72
C ALA A 344 6.26 39.58 -24.92
N GLY A 345 5.01 40.05 -24.90
CA GLY A 345 4.46 40.98 -25.89
C GLY A 345 3.61 40.33 -26.99
N ASP A 346 3.25 39.06 -26.88
CA ASP A 346 2.40 38.38 -27.85
C ASP A 346 0.91 38.73 -27.67
N ALA A 347 0.50 39.85 -28.26
CA ALA A 347 -0.86 40.38 -28.22
C ALA A 347 -1.93 39.46 -28.86
N SER A 348 -1.54 38.40 -29.58
CA SER A 348 -2.50 37.47 -30.18
C SER A 348 -3.15 36.53 -29.15
N LYS A 349 -2.58 36.43 -27.94
CA LYS A 349 -2.95 35.44 -26.91
C LYS A 349 -3.90 35.94 -25.83
N PHE A 350 -4.37 37.18 -25.88
CA PHE A 350 -5.27 37.75 -24.87
C PHE A 350 -6.49 36.86 -24.56
N LYS A 351 -7.22 36.44 -25.60
CA LYS A 351 -8.40 35.57 -25.43
C LYS A 351 -8.02 34.22 -24.81
N LEU A 352 -6.94 33.62 -25.28
CA LEU A 352 -6.45 32.34 -24.77
C LEU A 352 -6.09 32.44 -23.28
N VAL A 353 -5.41 33.50 -22.86
CA VAL A 353 -5.09 33.75 -21.43
C VAL A 353 -6.36 33.87 -20.60
N SER A 354 -7.36 34.62 -21.07
CA SER A 354 -8.66 34.73 -20.39
C SER A 354 -9.30 33.36 -20.15
N ASP A 355 -9.36 32.54 -21.20
CA ASP A 355 -9.99 31.22 -21.16
C ASP A 355 -9.22 30.29 -20.20
N GLN A 356 -7.88 30.29 -20.24
CA GLN A 356 -7.06 29.46 -19.35
C GLN A 356 -7.18 29.85 -17.88
N PHE A 357 -7.14 31.14 -17.55
CA PHE A 357 -7.28 31.59 -16.16
C PHE A 357 -8.70 31.37 -15.61
N SER A 358 -9.73 31.45 -16.45
CA SER A 358 -11.09 31.07 -16.06
C SER A 358 -11.16 29.58 -15.67
N LEU A 359 -10.52 28.70 -16.45
CA LEU A 359 -10.46 27.27 -16.15
C LEU A 359 -9.67 26.96 -14.87
N VAL A 360 -8.61 27.72 -14.59
CA VAL A 360 -7.84 27.62 -13.33
C VAL A 360 -8.69 28.09 -12.15
N ALA A 361 -9.39 29.21 -12.27
CA ALA A 361 -10.29 29.72 -11.24
C ALA A 361 -11.39 28.71 -10.89
N ASP A 362 -12.03 28.11 -11.89
CA ASP A 362 -13.03 27.06 -11.70
C ASP A 362 -12.46 25.83 -10.98
N SER A 363 -11.26 25.38 -11.38
CA SER A 363 -10.58 24.26 -10.72
C SER A 363 -10.22 24.58 -9.28
N LEU A 364 -9.75 25.79 -9.00
CA LEU A 364 -9.37 26.24 -7.66
C LEU A 364 -10.57 26.27 -6.71
N VAL A 365 -11.70 26.82 -7.15
CA VAL A 365 -12.93 26.88 -6.33
C VAL A 365 -13.51 25.48 -6.08
N LYS A 366 -13.48 24.60 -7.09
CA LYS A 366 -13.97 23.22 -6.94
C LYS A 366 -13.14 22.39 -5.98
N LEU A 367 -11.81 22.50 -6.06
CA LEU A 367 -10.89 21.71 -5.22
C LEU A 367 -10.69 22.32 -3.84
N HIS A 368 -10.68 23.64 -3.72
CA HIS A 368 -10.46 24.32 -2.45
C HIS A 368 -11.32 25.59 -2.35
N PRO A 369 -12.59 25.46 -1.89
CA PRO A 369 -13.52 26.58 -1.81
C PRO A 369 -13.00 27.79 -1.03
N SER A 370 -12.18 27.56 0.01
CA SER A 370 -11.59 28.64 0.80
C SER A 370 -10.58 29.51 0.02
N SER A 371 -10.14 29.09 -1.17
CA SER A 371 -9.29 29.88 -2.07
C SER A 371 -10.08 30.68 -3.12
N GLU A 372 -11.41 30.77 -3.01
CA GLU A 372 -12.24 31.62 -3.86
C GLU A 372 -11.73 33.07 -3.99
N PRO A 373 -11.25 33.75 -2.92
CA PRO A 373 -10.72 35.10 -3.05
C PRO A 373 -9.57 35.22 -4.06
N LEU A 374 -8.69 34.21 -4.12
CA LEU A 374 -7.58 34.19 -5.07
C LEU A 374 -8.08 33.97 -6.50
N ALA A 375 -9.05 33.09 -6.71
CA ALA A 375 -9.68 32.87 -8.01
C ALA A 375 -10.29 34.18 -8.54
N GLN A 376 -11.01 34.92 -7.70
CA GLN A 376 -11.60 36.21 -8.06
C GLN A 376 -10.56 37.29 -8.32
N ALA A 377 -9.47 37.34 -7.54
CA ALA A 377 -8.37 38.29 -7.75
C ALA A 377 -7.63 38.04 -9.07
N LEU A 378 -7.34 36.78 -9.40
CA LEU A 378 -6.74 36.39 -10.67
C LEU A 378 -7.64 36.77 -11.86
N SER A 379 -8.93 36.44 -11.82
CA SER A 379 -9.86 36.81 -12.89
C SER A 379 -9.92 38.33 -13.11
N ARG A 380 -9.96 39.14 -12.03
CA ARG A 380 -9.92 40.61 -12.11
C ARG A 380 -8.61 41.14 -12.70
N ALA A 381 -7.47 40.56 -12.35
CA ALA A 381 -6.17 40.94 -12.91
C ALA A 381 -6.11 40.69 -14.43
N ILE A 382 -6.63 39.55 -14.88
CA ILE A 382 -6.70 39.20 -16.31
C ILE A 382 -7.68 40.12 -17.07
N GLU A 383 -8.87 40.37 -16.52
CA GLU A 383 -9.84 41.31 -17.10
C GLU A 383 -9.30 42.73 -17.24
N THR A 384 -8.52 43.18 -16.26
CA THR A 384 -7.88 44.51 -16.29
C THR A 384 -6.85 44.57 -17.41
N THR A 385 -6.05 43.51 -17.56
CA THR A 385 -5.06 43.37 -18.63
C THR A 385 -5.74 43.35 -20.01
N LEU A 386 -6.83 42.61 -20.16
CA LEU A 386 -7.65 42.56 -21.38
C LEU A 386 -8.23 43.91 -21.77
N ARG A 387 -8.78 44.66 -20.80
CA ARG A 387 -9.35 45.99 -21.04
C ARG A 387 -8.29 46.98 -21.52
N SER A 388 -7.05 46.86 -21.05
CA SER A 388 -5.96 47.72 -21.49
C SER A 388 -5.47 47.39 -22.90
N ALA A 389 -5.69 46.17 -23.39
CA ALA A 389 -5.15 45.63 -24.64
C ALA A 389 -3.62 45.81 -24.79
N GLN A 390 -2.91 45.95 -23.68
CA GLN A 390 -1.47 46.14 -23.60
C GLN A 390 -0.86 45.04 -22.73
N ALA A 391 0.45 44.84 -22.88
CA ALA A 391 1.18 43.96 -21.98
C ALA A 391 1.01 44.45 -20.52
N PRO A 392 0.84 43.53 -19.55
CA PRO A 392 0.69 43.90 -18.15
C PRO A 392 1.94 44.65 -17.67
N ARG A 393 1.76 45.53 -16.67
CA ARG A 393 2.89 46.17 -15.99
C ARG A 393 3.72 45.10 -15.27
N ILE A 394 5.01 45.36 -15.09
CA ILE A 394 5.97 44.41 -14.50
C ILE A 394 5.47 43.95 -13.11
N GLU A 395 4.92 44.87 -12.33
CA GLU A 395 4.41 44.61 -10.99
C GLU A 395 3.26 43.60 -11.02
N LEU A 396 2.29 43.78 -11.93
CA LEU A 396 1.15 42.87 -12.10
C LEU A 396 1.59 41.53 -12.68
N ALA A 397 2.52 41.56 -13.65
CA ALA A 397 3.10 40.36 -14.25
C ALA A 397 3.77 39.48 -13.21
N MET A 398 4.52 40.08 -12.28
CA MET A 398 5.20 39.39 -11.19
C MET A 398 4.21 38.77 -10.19
N GLU A 399 3.23 39.52 -9.66
CA GLU A 399 2.28 38.96 -8.67
C GLU A 399 1.39 37.84 -9.25
N VAL A 400 0.98 37.95 -10.51
CA VAL A 400 0.26 36.86 -11.20
C VAL A 400 1.17 35.65 -11.39
N ALA A 401 2.43 35.86 -11.77
CA ALA A 401 3.39 34.76 -11.89
C ALA A 401 3.64 34.08 -10.54
N THR A 402 3.84 34.82 -9.45
CA THR A 402 4.00 34.28 -8.08
C THR A 402 2.78 33.47 -7.67
N SER A 403 1.57 33.97 -7.96
CA SER A 403 0.33 33.28 -7.63
C SER A 403 0.18 31.98 -8.41
N VAL A 404 0.49 31.96 -9.70
CA VAL A 404 0.45 30.75 -10.53
C VAL A 404 1.52 29.74 -10.11
N LEU A 405 2.74 30.20 -9.80
CA LEU A 405 3.83 29.35 -9.27
C LEU A 405 3.46 28.73 -7.92
N TYR A 406 2.82 29.50 -7.04
CA TYR A 406 2.32 28.97 -5.78
C TYR A 406 1.23 27.93 -6.01
N LEU A 407 0.27 28.18 -6.91
CA LEU A 407 -0.76 27.20 -7.26
C LEU A 407 -0.15 25.92 -7.86
N GLU A 408 0.87 26.03 -8.71
CA GLU A 408 1.59 24.89 -9.28
C GLU A 408 2.21 24.04 -8.17
N ALA A 409 2.95 24.65 -7.24
CA ALA A 409 3.56 23.91 -6.13
C ALA A 409 2.53 23.38 -5.12
N ALA A 410 1.50 24.17 -4.81
CA ALA A 410 0.44 23.76 -3.89
C ALA A 410 -0.36 22.58 -4.44
N PHE A 411 -0.60 22.52 -5.75
CA PHE A 411 -1.37 21.43 -6.36
C PHE A 411 -0.51 20.20 -6.68
N ASP A 412 0.81 20.37 -6.84
CA ASP A 412 1.77 19.26 -6.96
C ASP A 412 1.87 18.45 -5.65
N ASP A 413 1.87 19.12 -4.51
CA ASP A 413 2.04 18.53 -3.18
C ASP A 413 0.82 18.72 -2.26
N LEU A 414 -0.37 18.92 -2.84
CA LEU A 414 -1.56 19.34 -2.11
C LEU A 414 -1.81 18.49 -0.87
N ASP A 415 -1.48 19.03 0.30
CA ASP A 415 -2.05 18.60 1.58
C ASP A 415 -3.31 19.44 1.79
N PRO A 416 -4.50 18.86 1.58
CA PRO A 416 -5.75 19.61 1.68
C PRO A 416 -6.07 20.07 3.11
N ASN A 417 -5.29 19.62 4.10
CA ASN A 417 -5.40 20.06 5.49
C ASN A 417 -4.34 21.08 5.88
N ASP A 418 -3.47 21.54 4.96
CA ASP A 418 -2.51 22.60 5.29
C ASP A 418 -3.30 23.89 5.63
N PRO A 419 -3.40 24.28 6.92
CA PRO A 419 -4.12 25.49 7.29
C PRO A 419 -3.43 26.73 6.70
N GLN A 420 -2.17 26.61 6.28
CA GLN A 420 -1.43 27.67 5.62
C GLN A 420 -1.89 27.87 4.17
N LEU A 421 -2.51 26.89 3.50
CA LEU A 421 -2.99 27.03 2.13
C LEU A 421 -4.06 28.12 2.02
N ALA A 422 -5.06 28.10 2.90
CA ALA A 422 -6.11 29.13 2.95
C ALA A 422 -5.53 30.51 3.28
N LEU A 423 -4.60 30.59 4.24
CA LEU A 423 -3.95 31.83 4.63
C LEU A 423 -3.12 32.43 3.48
N ARG A 424 -2.28 31.61 2.84
CA ARG A 424 -1.40 32.02 1.74
C ARG A 424 -2.19 32.42 0.50
N THR A 425 -3.23 31.68 0.13
CA THR A 425 -4.10 32.07 -1.00
C THR A 425 -4.85 33.37 -0.73
N THR A 426 -5.31 33.60 0.50
CA THR A 426 -5.90 34.88 0.91
C THR A 426 -4.90 36.03 0.82
N ASN A 427 -3.67 35.84 1.28
CA ASN A 427 -2.61 36.83 1.18
C ASN A 427 -2.28 37.17 -0.29
N LEU A 428 -2.07 36.16 -1.14
CA LEU A 428 -1.84 36.35 -2.58
C LEU A 428 -2.99 37.12 -3.25
N ALA A 429 -4.24 36.85 -2.87
CA ALA A 429 -5.40 37.58 -3.38
C ALA A 429 -5.33 39.08 -3.04
N GLN A 430 -4.96 39.42 -1.79
CA GLN A 430 -4.81 40.80 -1.34
C GLN A 430 -3.67 41.53 -2.07
N ARG A 431 -2.54 40.85 -2.32
CA ARG A 431 -1.40 41.40 -3.07
C ARG A 431 -1.77 41.69 -4.52
N LEU A 432 -2.44 40.75 -5.19
CA LEU A 432 -2.95 40.92 -6.55
C LEU A 432 -3.92 42.09 -6.68
N ASP A 433 -4.85 42.22 -5.73
CA ASP A 433 -5.83 43.32 -5.72
C ASP A 433 -5.15 44.68 -5.51
N ALA A 434 -4.15 44.76 -4.61
CA ALA A 434 -3.40 45.99 -4.36
C ALA A 434 -2.64 46.47 -5.61
N VAL A 435 -1.95 45.56 -6.31
CA VAL A 435 -1.21 45.90 -7.54
C VAL A 435 -2.16 46.18 -8.71
N SER A 436 -3.27 45.45 -8.82
CA SER A 436 -4.31 45.71 -9.83
C SER A 436 -4.95 47.09 -9.67
N ALA A 437 -5.05 47.61 -8.43
CA ALA A 437 -5.50 48.97 -8.13
C ALA A 437 -4.42 50.05 -8.37
N GLY A 438 -3.20 49.68 -8.77
CA GLY A 438 -2.09 50.60 -9.04
C GLY A 438 -1.17 50.86 -7.85
N GLY A 439 -1.21 50.02 -6.80
CA GLY A 439 -0.24 50.05 -5.70
C GLY A 439 1.12 49.44 -6.07
N GLU A 440 2.12 49.65 -5.20
CA GLU A 440 3.44 49.03 -5.34
C GLU A 440 3.43 47.56 -4.86
N PRO A 441 4.24 46.67 -5.48
CA PRO A 441 4.36 45.28 -5.06
C PRO A 441 4.99 45.19 -3.68
N GLN A 442 4.46 44.31 -2.84
CA GLN A 442 4.99 44.07 -1.50
C GLN A 442 6.27 43.22 -1.58
N PRO A 443 7.18 43.31 -0.59
CA PRO A 443 8.35 42.45 -0.54
C PRO A 443 7.97 40.96 -0.51
N LEU A 444 8.87 40.12 -1.03
CA LEU A 444 8.71 38.66 -0.97
C LEU A 444 8.78 38.20 0.49
N GLU A 445 7.89 37.28 0.85
CA GLU A 445 7.93 36.62 2.15
C GLU A 445 8.87 35.42 2.10
N SER A 446 9.40 34.98 3.26
CA SER A 446 10.37 33.88 3.33
C SER A 446 9.88 32.59 2.67
N TRP A 447 8.60 32.27 2.79
CA TRP A 447 8.01 31.09 2.16
C TRP A 447 7.94 31.20 0.63
N MET A 448 7.83 32.42 0.08
CA MET A 448 7.85 32.67 -1.37
C MET A 448 9.28 32.49 -1.89
N GLU A 449 10.30 32.95 -1.15
CA GLU A 449 11.71 32.75 -1.51
C GLU A 449 12.06 31.26 -1.54
N GLU A 450 11.63 30.50 -0.53
CA GLU A 450 11.77 29.04 -0.49
C GLU A 450 11.05 28.35 -1.66
N LEU A 451 9.85 28.82 -2.01
CA LEU A 451 9.10 28.33 -3.17
C LEU A 451 9.87 28.57 -4.47
N TYR A 452 10.39 29.77 -4.69
CA TYR A 452 11.19 30.09 -5.88
C TYR A 452 12.44 29.22 -5.97
N SER A 453 13.16 29.02 -4.86
CA SER A 453 14.31 28.12 -4.81
C SER A 453 13.90 26.71 -5.20
N ARG A 454 12.83 26.18 -4.58
CA ARG A 454 12.34 24.81 -4.83
C ARG A 454 11.92 24.60 -6.28
N VAL A 455 11.14 25.54 -6.84
CA VAL A 455 10.66 25.43 -8.22
C VAL A 455 11.81 25.59 -9.22
N SER A 456 12.76 26.50 -8.98
CA SER A 456 13.96 26.65 -9.80
C SER A 456 14.80 25.38 -9.79
N ASP A 457 15.00 24.77 -8.62
CA ASP A 457 15.74 23.52 -8.48
C ASP A 457 15.05 22.38 -9.23
N LYS A 458 13.71 22.28 -9.11
CA LYS A 458 12.89 21.27 -9.80
C LYS A 458 12.91 21.45 -11.32
N GLN A 459 12.73 22.67 -11.83
CA GLN A 459 12.77 22.96 -13.27
C GLN A 459 14.15 22.74 -13.87
N THR A 460 15.21 23.14 -13.16
CA THR A 460 16.60 22.92 -13.60
C THR A 460 16.89 21.42 -13.71
N MET A 461 16.51 20.64 -12.69
CA MET A 461 16.64 19.18 -12.73
C MET A 461 15.81 18.53 -13.84
N GLY A 462 14.55 18.94 -14.03
CA GLY A 462 13.68 18.41 -15.07
C GLY A 462 14.19 18.66 -16.49
N SER A 463 14.71 19.87 -16.77
CA SER A 463 15.32 20.19 -18.07
C SER A 463 16.57 19.35 -18.33
N VAL A 464 17.42 19.18 -17.31
CA VAL A 464 18.64 18.39 -17.40
C VAL A 464 18.31 16.90 -17.63
N VAL A 465 17.32 16.36 -16.90
CA VAL A 465 16.85 14.98 -17.10
C VAL A 465 16.24 14.78 -18.49
N GLY A 466 15.45 15.75 -18.98
CA GLY A 466 14.90 15.70 -20.34
C GLY A 466 15.97 15.68 -21.43
N GLU A 467 17.00 16.51 -21.30
CA GLU A 467 18.15 16.54 -22.23
C GLU A 467 18.95 15.23 -22.19
N LEU A 468 19.14 14.65 -20.99
CA LEU A 468 19.78 13.35 -20.82
C LEU A 468 18.97 12.22 -21.48
N ARG A 469 17.63 12.22 -21.36
CA ARG A 469 16.76 11.23 -22.02
C ARG A 469 16.84 11.32 -23.55
N ILE A 470 16.80 12.53 -24.11
CA ILE A 470 16.92 12.73 -25.56
C ILE A 470 18.29 12.22 -26.03
N SER A 471 19.35 12.59 -25.33
CA SER A 471 20.72 12.16 -25.65
C SER A 471 20.88 10.64 -25.56
N LEU A 472 20.27 10.00 -24.56
CA LEU A 472 20.29 8.55 -24.39
C LEU A 472 19.51 7.84 -25.50
N GLY A 473 18.31 8.29 -25.85
CA GLY A 473 17.53 7.69 -26.94
C GLY A 473 18.21 7.82 -28.31
N GLU A 474 18.92 8.93 -28.56
CA GLU A 474 19.74 9.09 -29.76
C GLU A 474 20.95 8.14 -29.77
N LEU A 475 21.58 7.91 -28.62
CA LEU A 475 22.67 6.94 -28.45
C LEU A 475 22.17 5.51 -28.71
N GLU A 476 21.07 5.11 -28.07
CA GLU A 476 20.45 3.80 -28.26
C GLU A 476 20.13 3.54 -29.74
N LYS A 477 19.53 4.51 -30.42
CA LYS A 477 19.22 4.40 -31.86
C LYS A 477 20.48 4.26 -32.71
N SER A 478 21.52 5.05 -32.41
CA SER A 478 22.79 5.00 -33.17
C SER A 478 23.50 3.66 -32.98
N LEU A 479 23.45 3.12 -31.76
CA LEU A 479 24.04 1.84 -31.40
C LEU A 479 23.22 0.65 -31.92
N ASP A 480 21.89 0.69 -31.91
CA ASP A 480 21.03 -0.35 -32.53
C ASP A 480 21.27 -0.44 -34.05
N ILE A 481 21.37 0.70 -34.75
CA ILE A 481 21.68 0.71 -36.18
C ILE A 481 23.06 0.09 -36.44
N PHE A 482 24.06 0.43 -35.62
CA PHE A 482 25.39 -0.15 -35.72
C PHE A 482 25.41 -1.65 -35.37
N PHE A 483 24.65 -2.11 -34.36
CA PHE A 483 24.57 -3.52 -33.99
C PHE A 483 23.93 -4.38 -35.08
N ARG A 484 23.00 -3.81 -35.85
CA ARG A 484 22.39 -4.45 -37.02
C ARG A 484 23.32 -4.50 -38.23
N ASN A 485 24.24 -3.54 -38.36
CA ASN A 485 25.24 -3.51 -39.44
C ASN A 485 26.62 -3.05 -38.94
N PRO A 486 27.40 -3.94 -38.29
CA PRO A 486 28.66 -3.57 -37.63
C PRO A 486 29.76 -3.09 -38.58
N GLN A 487 29.62 -3.34 -39.89
CA GLN A 487 30.57 -2.91 -40.92
C GLN A 487 30.44 -1.41 -41.24
N ASP A 488 29.28 -0.82 -40.98
CA ASP A 488 29.03 0.61 -41.21
C ASP A 488 29.32 1.43 -39.95
N LYS A 489 30.57 1.90 -39.85
CA LYS A 489 31.04 2.72 -38.73
C LYS A 489 30.57 4.18 -38.78
N THR A 490 29.85 4.61 -39.82
CA THR A 490 29.48 6.04 -40.00
C THR A 490 28.57 6.55 -38.88
N THR A 491 27.65 5.71 -38.41
CA THR A 491 26.71 6.02 -37.31
C THR A 491 27.39 6.07 -35.94
N LEU A 492 28.52 5.37 -35.79
CA LEU A 492 29.27 5.28 -34.53
C LEU A 492 30.16 6.51 -34.29
N GLN A 493 30.51 7.29 -35.32
CA GLN A 493 31.40 8.46 -35.21
C GLN A 493 30.86 9.56 -34.28
N ALA A 494 29.53 9.72 -34.18
CA ALA A 494 28.90 10.73 -33.34
C ALA A 494 28.74 10.29 -31.87
N VAL A 495 28.87 9.00 -31.58
CA VAL A 495 28.58 8.38 -30.27
C VAL A 495 29.57 8.83 -29.17
N PRO A 496 30.91 8.85 -29.39
CA PRO A 496 31.85 9.31 -28.36
C PRO A 496 31.62 10.76 -27.89
N GLY A 497 31.24 11.64 -28.82
CA GLY A 497 30.92 13.03 -28.52
C GLY A 497 29.70 13.15 -27.60
N LYS A 498 28.63 12.40 -27.90
CA LYS A 498 27.40 12.36 -27.09
C LYS A 498 27.64 11.77 -25.69
N LEU A 499 28.40 10.69 -25.58
CA LEU A 499 28.80 10.11 -24.29
C LEU A 499 29.62 11.11 -23.46
N SER A 500 30.51 11.89 -24.09
CA SER A 500 31.28 12.92 -23.39
C SER A 500 30.42 14.06 -22.86
N GLN A 501 29.39 14.47 -23.60
CA GLN A 501 28.42 15.48 -23.15
C GLN A 501 27.60 14.98 -21.96
N MET A 502 27.04 13.77 -22.06
CA MET A 502 26.28 13.14 -20.96
C MET A 502 27.13 12.98 -19.70
N ARG A 503 28.39 12.56 -19.83
CA ARG A 503 29.30 12.47 -18.69
C ARG A 503 29.50 13.81 -17.99
N GLY A 504 29.64 14.90 -18.76
CA GLY A 504 29.78 16.24 -18.20
C GLY A 504 28.58 16.62 -17.33
N VAL A 505 27.37 16.38 -17.83
CA VAL A 505 26.13 16.63 -17.10
C VAL A 505 26.01 15.76 -15.84
N LEU A 506 26.25 14.45 -15.96
CA LEU A 506 26.20 13.50 -14.83
C LEU A 506 27.23 13.85 -13.73
N SER A 507 28.41 14.33 -14.11
CA SER A 507 29.44 14.77 -13.17
C SER A 507 29.03 16.03 -12.40
N VAL A 508 28.38 16.99 -13.07
CA VAL A 508 27.88 18.22 -12.42
C VAL A 508 26.75 17.89 -11.43
N LEU A 509 25.92 16.89 -11.74
CA LEU A 509 24.88 16.39 -10.84
C LEU A 509 25.42 15.58 -9.63
N GLY A 510 26.72 15.29 -9.60
CA GLY A 510 27.37 14.47 -8.57
C GLY A 510 26.99 12.98 -8.66
N LEU A 511 26.79 12.46 -9.88
CA LEU A 511 26.51 11.05 -10.16
C LEU A 511 27.79 10.35 -10.62
N ASP A 512 28.73 10.19 -9.68
CA ASP A 512 30.09 9.75 -9.97
C ASP A 512 30.14 8.35 -10.61
N GLN A 513 29.28 7.43 -10.15
CA GLN A 513 29.21 6.06 -10.66
C GLN A 513 28.75 6.02 -12.13
N ALA A 514 27.70 6.77 -12.46
CA ALA A 514 27.20 6.88 -13.83
C ALA A 514 28.23 7.58 -14.74
N SER A 515 28.91 8.61 -14.24
CA SER A 515 29.98 9.30 -14.98
C SER A 515 31.14 8.37 -15.34
N ARG A 516 31.51 7.43 -14.44
CA ARG A 516 32.52 6.40 -14.70
C ARG A 516 32.05 5.38 -15.74
N ALA A 517 30.81 4.91 -15.65
CA ALA A 517 30.24 4.00 -16.62
C ALA A 517 30.23 4.60 -18.04
N VAL A 518 29.76 5.84 -18.19
CA VAL A 518 29.74 6.54 -19.49
C VAL A 518 31.15 6.76 -20.04
N LEU A 519 32.14 7.01 -19.17
CA LEU A 519 33.54 7.11 -19.58
C LEU A 519 34.06 5.79 -20.17
N HIS A 520 33.76 4.66 -19.52
CA HIS A 520 34.15 3.34 -20.00
C HIS A 520 33.47 2.99 -21.32
N MET A 521 32.16 3.22 -21.43
CA MET A 521 31.41 3.04 -22.67
C MET A 521 32.02 3.83 -23.82
N ARG A 522 32.47 5.07 -23.57
CA ARG A 522 33.14 5.89 -24.58
C ARG A 522 34.43 5.23 -25.06
N GLY A 523 35.25 4.75 -24.14
CA GLY A 523 36.49 4.04 -24.47
C GLY A 523 36.24 2.77 -25.30
N SER A 524 35.20 1.99 -24.96
CA SER A 524 34.81 0.81 -25.74
C SER A 524 34.39 1.18 -27.16
N VAL A 525 33.62 2.26 -27.33
CA VAL A 525 33.19 2.74 -28.66
C VAL A 525 34.37 3.28 -29.48
N GLU A 526 35.28 4.04 -28.86
CA GLU A 526 36.51 4.54 -29.51
C GLU A 526 37.38 3.38 -30.02
N GLN A 527 37.53 2.33 -29.22
CA GLN A 527 38.27 1.13 -29.62
C GLN A 527 37.62 0.41 -30.82
N MET A 528 36.28 0.39 -30.91
CA MET A 528 35.54 -0.17 -32.05
C MET A 528 35.71 0.67 -33.33
N LEU A 529 35.88 1.99 -33.20
CA LEU A 529 36.16 2.86 -34.33
C LEU A 529 37.57 2.57 -34.91
N ASP A 530 38.56 2.38 -34.05
CA ASP A 530 39.97 2.23 -34.43
C ASP A 530 40.37 0.82 -34.90
N THR A 531 39.67 -0.23 -34.45
CA THR A 531 40.01 -1.64 -34.74
C THR A 531 39.17 -2.20 -35.89
N GLU A 532 39.74 -3.02 -36.80
CA GLU A 532 38.93 -3.81 -37.74
C GLU A 532 38.06 -4.80 -36.93
N ILE A 533 36.74 -4.73 -37.11
CA ILE A 533 35.78 -5.48 -36.28
C ILE A 533 35.73 -6.93 -36.79
N ASP A 534 36.38 -7.83 -36.07
CA ASP A 534 36.12 -9.27 -36.20
C ASP A 534 34.80 -9.59 -35.45
N GLU A 535 33.72 -9.79 -36.21
CA GLU A 535 32.37 -10.02 -35.68
C GLU A 535 32.29 -11.20 -34.69
N GLN A 536 33.14 -12.21 -34.82
CA GLN A 536 33.14 -13.38 -33.93
C GLN A 536 33.81 -13.06 -32.59
N LEU A 537 34.89 -12.27 -32.60
CA LEU A 537 35.63 -11.89 -31.41
C LEU A 537 34.86 -10.88 -30.54
N VAL A 538 34.22 -9.87 -31.13
CA VAL A 538 33.46 -8.85 -30.37
C VAL A 538 32.18 -9.43 -29.75
N ARG A 539 31.51 -10.38 -30.41
CA ARG A 539 30.38 -11.13 -29.81
C ARG A 539 30.84 -12.06 -28.69
N SER A 540 31.98 -12.74 -28.85
CA SER A 540 32.54 -13.62 -27.80
C SER A 540 33.02 -12.88 -26.55
N ALA A 541 33.36 -11.59 -26.69
CA ALA A 541 33.84 -10.73 -25.60
C ALA A 541 32.73 -10.01 -24.82
N GLY A 542 31.45 -10.23 -25.15
CA GLY A 542 30.30 -9.65 -24.43
C GLY A 542 30.16 -8.13 -24.54
N THR A 543 30.97 -7.44 -25.36
CA THR A 543 31.07 -5.98 -25.34
C THR A 543 29.76 -5.28 -25.76
N PHE A 544 29.01 -5.89 -26.69
CA PHE A 544 27.69 -5.38 -27.09
C PHE A 544 26.65 -5.48 -25.97
N GLU A 545 26.68 -6.58 -25.22
CA GLU A 545 25.78 -6.83 -24.09
C GLU A 545 26.07 -5.87 -22.94
N HIS A 546 27.34 -5.66 -22.59
CA HIS A 546 27.75 -4.70 -21.57
C HIS A 546 27.36 -3.26 -21.93
N LEU A 547 27.47 -2.86 -23.20
CA LEU A 547 27.06 -1.54 -23.65
C LEU A 547 25.53 -1.36 -23.53
N GLY A 548 24.76 -2.39 -23.91
CA GLY A 548 23.30 -2.42 -23.76
C GLY A 548 22.84 -2.40 -22.30
N ASN A 549 23.46 -3.20 -21.43
CA ASN A 549 23.19 -3.23 -19.99
C ASN A 549 23.44 -1.86 -19.34
N ASN A 550 24.55 -1.22 -19.70
CA ASN A 550 24.88 0.13 -19.22
C ASN A 550 23.88 1.18 -19.70
N LEU A 551 23.42 1.13 -20.96
CA LEU A 551 22.38 2.02 -21.46
C LEU A 551 21.06 1.81 -20.71
N GLY A 552 20.64 0.56 -20.50
CA GLY A 552 19.43 0.24 -19.73
C GLY A 552 19.50 0.71 -18.27
N ALA A 553 20.65 0.51 -17.61
CA ALA A 553 20.88 1.01 -16.26
C ALA A 553 20.90 2.56 -16.20
N LEU A 554 21.47 3.21 -17.21
CA LEU A 554 21.44 4.67 -17.33
C LEU A 554 20.02 5.20 -17.58
N SER A 555 19.21 4.52 -18.40
CA SER A 555 17.79 4.89 -18.59
C SER A 555 17.05 4.83 -17.26
N PHE A 556 17.20 3.73 -16.52
CA PHE A 556 16.57 3.57 -15.22
C PHE A 556 17.04 4.61 -14.19
N LEU A 557 18.34 4.94 -14.19
CA LEU A 557 18.90 5.99 -13.34
C LEU A 557 18.33 7.36 -13.69
N ILE A 558 18.24 7.70 -14.98
CA ILE A 558 17.71 8.97 -15.47
C ILE A 558 16.22 9.09 -15.16
N ASP A 559 15.46 8.00 -15.30
CA ASP A 559 14.06 7.95 -14.89
C ASP A 559 13.92 8.17 -13.39
N MET A 560 14.75 7.51 -12.58
CA MET A 560 14.75 7.67 -11.13
C MET A 560 15.18 9.07 -10.68
N LEU A 561 16.05 9.78 -11.40
CA LEU A 561 16.39 11.17 -11.09
C LEU A 561 15.19 12.11 -11.20
N ASN A 562 14.21 11.79 -12.05
CA ASN A 562 13.01 12.60 -12.21
C ASN A 562 12.09 12.51 -10.99
N TYR A 563 12.04 11.34 -10.34
CA TYR A 563 11.16 11.06 -9.22
C TYR A 563 11.86 11.20 -7.86
N GLN A 564 13.11 10.74 -7.75
CA GLN A 564 13.87 10.66 -6.50
C GLN A 564 15.39 10.90 -6.71
N PRO A 565 15.83 12.17 -6.80
CA PRO A 565 17.24 12.52 -7.03
C PRO A 565 18.21 12.00 -5.96
N ALA A 566 17.74 11.92 -4.70
CA ALA A 566 18.56 11.46 -3.58
C ALA A 566 18.76 9.93 -3.58
N LEU A 567 17.76 9.16 -4.00
CA LEU A 567 17.82 7.70 -4.06
C LEU A 567 18.66 7.24 -5.25
N ALA A 568 18.50 7.89 -6.42
CA ALA A 568 19.26 7.63 -7.64
C ALA A 568 20.79 7.71 -7.43
N LYS A 569 21.26 8.57 -6.51
CA LYS A 569 22.69 8.70 -6.18
C LYS A 569 23.26 7.51 -5.40
N ARG A 570 22.42 6.75 -4.71
CA ARG A 570 22.85 5.67 -3.78
C ARG A 570 22.62 4.28 -4.35
N LEU A 571 21.66 4.13 -5.26
CA LEU A 571 21.19 2.83 -5.74
C LEU A 571 21.97 2.25 -6.91
N PHE A 572 22.95 2.96 -7.47
CA PHE A 572 23.72 2.46 -8.62
C PHE A 572 25.20 2.40 -8.27
N VAL A 573 25.81 1.25 -8.55
CA VAL A 573 27.24 1.02 -8.33
C VAL A 573 27.86 0.57 -9.63
N TYR A 574 28.98 1.19 -9.98
CA TYR A 574 29.76 0.79 -11.14
C TYR A 574 30.77 -0.29 -10.72
N ASP A 575 30.69 -1.45 -11.38
CA ASP A 575 31.58 -2.59 -11.21
C ASP A 575 32.77 -2.44 -12.17
N GLU A 576 33.95 -2.10 -11.65
CA GLU A 576 35.15 -1.87 -12.46
C GLU A 576 35.71 -3.14 -13.10
N GLU A 577 35.46 -4.31 -12.52
CA GLU A 577 35.97 -5.58 -13.07
C GLU A 577 35.15 -6.03 -14.28
N LYS A 578 33.84 -5.76 -14.27
CA LYS A 578 32.92 -6.12 -15.36
C LYS A 578 32.62 -4.96 -16.32
N GLY A 579 32.99 -3.74 -15.96
CA GLY A 579 32.71 -2.55 -16.77
C GLY A 579 31.23 -2.18 -16.82
N GLU A 580 30.44 -2.60 -15.82
CA GLU A 580 28.97 -2.50 -15.80
C GLU A 580 28.43 -1.62 -14.67
N LEU A 581 27.45 -0.79 -14.98
CA LEU A 581 26.64 -0.03 -14.03
C LEU A 581 25.48 -0.89 -13.58
N LYS A 582 25.49 -1.28 -12.30
CA LYS A 582 24.45 -2.14 -11.74
C LYS A 582 23.53 -1.33 -10.83
N PRO A 583 22.21 -1.42 -11.02
CA PRO A 583 21.29 -1.07 -9.95
C PRO A 583 21.49 -2.09 -8.81
N LEU A 584 21.57 -1.62 -7.58
CA LEU A 584 21.61 -2.45 -6.36
C LEU A 584 20.25 -3.13 -6.10
N MET A 585 19.27 -2.96 -6.99
CA MET A 585 18.00 -3.67 -7.00
C MET A 585 18.17 -5.04 -7.66
N GLY A 586 17.75 -6.10 -6.98
CA GLY A 586 17.74 -7.45 -7.53
C GLY A 586 16.66 -7.59 -8.59
N ARG A 587 17.01 -7.43 -9.87
CA ARG A 587 16.18 -7.91 -10.98
C ARG A 587 16.81 -9.14 -11.63
N SER A 588 16.01 -10.20 -11.69
CA SER A 588 16.21 -11.36 -12.55
C SER A 588 16.34 -10.89 -14.00
N GLN A 589 17.42 -11.27 -14.68
CA GLN A 589 17.53 -11.13 -16.12
C GLN A 589 16.46 -12.02 -16.77
N SER A 590 15.44 -11.42 -17.39
CA SER A 590 14.72 -12.07 -18.46
C SER A 590 15.62 -12.03 -19.68
N THR A 591 16.44 -13.07 -19.84
CA THR A 591 17.21 -13.28 -21.07
C THR A 591 16.24 -13.57 -22.20
N GLY A 592 16.12 -12.62 -23.12
CA GLY A 592 15.78 -12.93 -24.50
C GLY A 592 16.87 -13.85 -25.05
N ASN A 593 16.52 -15.10 -25.33
CA ASN A 593 17.35 -15.94 -26.18
C ASN A 593 16.48 -16.97 -26.90
N ALA A 594 15.99 -16.60 -28.09
CA ALA A 594 15.65 -17.56 -29.13
C ALA A 594 15.67 -16.85 -30.48
N PHE A 595 16.87 -16.59 -31.03
CA PHE A 595 17.10 -16.62 -32.48
C PHE A 595 18.60 -16.65 -32.81
N SER A 596 19.13 -17.87 -33.03
CA SER A 596 20.16 -18.26 -34.02
C SER A 596 20.90 -19.51 -33.50
N GLY A 597 20.94 -20.67 -34.16
CA GLY A 597 20.37 -21.09 -35.43
C GLY A 597 20.74 -22.56 -35.70
N VAL A 598 20.00 -23.23 -36.59
CA VAL A 598 20.48 -24.41 -37.31
C VAL A 598 20.03 -24.25 -38.75
N ILE A 599 21.00 -24.17 -39.66
CA ILE A 599 20.80 -24.29 -41.10
C ILE A 599 20.65 -25.78 -41.41
N ALA A 600 19.52 -26.20 -41.98
CA ALA A 600 19.45 -27.31 -42.92
C ALA A 600 18.12 -27.26 -43.71
N GLU A 601 18.26 -26.86 -44.98
CA GLU A 601 17.52 -27.27 -46.18
C GLU A 601 15.97 -27.39 -46.22
N ASN A 602 15.46 -26.85 -47.33
CA ASN A 602 14.21 -27.14 -48.04
C ASN A 602 12.90 -26.43 -47.65
N ASP A 603 12.60 -25.45 -48.51
CA ASP A 603 11.46 -25.47 -49.43
C ASP A 603 10.08 -24.97 -48.95
N SER A 604 9.62 -23.96 -49.69
CA SER A 604 8.23 -23.72 -50.09
C SER A 604 7.19 -23.10 -49.12
N LEU A 605 6.74 -21.91 -49.57
CA LEU A 605 5.34 -21.43 -49.68
C LEU A 605 4.71 -20.57 -48.56
N VAL A 606 4.48 -19.32 -49.01
CA VAL A 606 3.52 -18.27 -48.63
C VAL A 606 2.15 -18.80 -48.16
N GLU A 607 1.56 -18.22 -47.09
CA GLU A 607 0.22 -17.58 -47.05
C GLU A 607 -0.21 -17.03 -45.67
N GLU A 608 -1.04 -15.99 -45.73
CA GLU A 608 -1.64 -15.16 -44.66
C GLU A 608 -2.75 -15.87 -43.82
N PRO A 609 -3.21 -15.30 -42.68
CA PRO A 609 -4.13 -15.97 -41.75
C PRO A 609 -5.61 -15.80 -42.13
N VAL A 610 -6.42 -16.84 -41.88
CA VAL A 610 -7.89 -16.84 -42.04
C VAL A 610 -8.59 -17.08 -40.70
N TYR A 611 -9.53 -16.18 -40.39
CA TYR A 611 -10.57 -16.27 -39.36
C TYR A 611 -11.54 -17.45 -39.58
N VAL A 612 -12.00 -18.13 -38.52
CA VAL A 612 -13.26 -18.90 -38.55
C VAL A 612 -14.05 -18.76 -37.25
N GLN A 613 -15.36 -18.67 -37.42
CA GLN A 613 -16.46 -18.45 -36.48
C GLN A 613 -17.38 -19.71 -36.43
N HIS A 614 -18.24 -19.80 -35.40
CA HIS A 614 -19.49 -20.61 -35.26
C HIS A 614 -19.30 -22.11 -34.85
N GLU A 615 -20.20 -22.81 -34.12
CA GLU A 615 -21.61 -22.61 -33.72
C GLU A 615 -22.02 -23.61 -32.61
N ALA A 616 -23.23 -23.44 -32.06
CA ALA A 616 -23.87 -24.18 -30.97
C ALA A 616 -24.45 -25.56 -31.34
N GLY A 617 -24.73 -26.39 -30.32
CA GLY A 617 -25.55 -27.60 -30.43
C GLY A 617 -25.98 -28.18 -29.08
N ALA A 618 -27.30 -28.35 -28.88
CA ALA A 618 -27.98 -28.82 -27.67
C ALA A 618 -28.36 -30.31 -27.73
N ALA A 619 -28.51 -30.97 -26.55
CA ALA A 619 -29.30 -32.19 -26.21
C ALA A 619 -28.66 -32.87 -24.98
N THR A 620 -29.28 -33.55 -24.00
CA THR A 620 -30.66 -33.97 -23.67
C THR A 620 -30.66 -34.58 -22.25
N VAL A 621 -31.84 -34.66 -21.64
CA VAL A 621 -32.21 -35.16 -20.30
C VAL A 621 -32.05 -36.68 -20.10
N GLY A 622 -31.79 -37.08 -18.85
CA GLY A 622 -32.14 -38.36 -18.21
C GLY A 622 -31.24 -38.58 -16.99
N ASP A 623 -31.61 -39.12 -15.83
CA ASP A 623 -32.83 -39.56 -15.16
C ASP A 623 -32.28 -40.13 -13.81
N LYS A 624 -32.97 -39.96 -12.67
CA LYS A 624 -32.47 -40.43 -11.36
C LYS A 624 -32.65 -41.94 -11.20
N PRO A 625 -31.97 -42.56 -10.21
CA PRO A 625 -32.76 -43.14 -9.13
C PRO A 625 -32.19 -42.94 -7.71
N GLU A 626 -33.10 -42.90 -6.74
CA GLU A 626 -32.91 -42.91 -5.29
C GLU A 626 -32.46 -44.29 -4.76
N ILE A 627 -31.61 -44.31 -3.71
CA ILE A 627 -31.59 -45.38 -2.69
C ILE A 627 -31.40 -44.77 -1.28
N LEU A 628 -32.19 -45.32 -0.37
CA LEU A 628 -32.42 -45.04 1.05
C LEU A 628 -31.44 -45.85 1.95
N LEU A 629 -31.00 -45.33 3.10
CA LEU A 629 -31.02 -45.95 4.46
C LEU A 629 -29.89 -45.49 5.44
N ASP A 630 -30.36 -44.99 6.58
CA ASP A 630 -29.93 -45.21 7.99
C ASP A 630 -28.65 -44.62 8.63
N ALA A 631 -28.92 -43.67 9.54
CA ALA A 631 -28.69 -43.68 11.01
C ALA A 631 -27.28 -43.43 11.65
N GLN A 632 -27.09 -42.17 12.14
CA GLN A 632 -26.55 -41.63 13.43
C GLN A 632 -25.22 -42.18 14.07
N PRO A 633 -24.54 -41.50 15.05
CA PRO A 633 -24.72 -40.16 15.71
C PRO A 633 -23.43 -39.27 15.77
N GLU A 634 -23.52 -37.93 15.69
CA GLU A 634 -23.38 -36.87 16.73
C GLU A 634 -22.17 -36.86 17.76
N HIS A 635 -21.19 -35.92 17.67
CA HIS A 635 -20.92 -34.86 18.71
C HIS A 635 -20.46 -33.40 18.30
N ALA A 636 -21.32 -32.43 18.67
CA ALA A 636 -21.46 -30.97 18.46
C ALA A 636 -20.28 -29.96 18.57
N ALA A 637 -20.26 -28.98 17.65
CA ALA A 637 -19.94 -27.55 17.86
C ALA A 637 -21.23 -26.66 17.88
N LEU A 638 -21.13 -25.45 18.45
CA LEU A 638 -22.23 -24.48 18.59
C LEU A 638 -21.94 -23.22 17.78
N VAL A 639 -22.92 -22.85 16.96
CA VAL A 639 -23.07 -21.57 16.24
C VAL A 639 -23.96 -20.64 17.08
N GLU A 640 -23.60 -19.37 17.20
CA GLU A 640 -24.52 -18.29 17.57
C GLU A 640 -25.19 -17.74 16.30
N GLN A 641 -26.51 -17.65 16.30
CA GLN A 641 -27.29 -16.86 15.34
C GLN A 641 -28.49 -16.15 16.03
N PRO A 642 -29.04 -15.09 15.38
CA PRO A 642 -29.71 -13.96 16.02
C PRO A 642 -31.24 -14.06 16.06
N VAL A 643 -31.93 -13.08 16.69
CA VAL A 643 -33.04 -12.25 16.15
C VAL A 643 -33.89 -11.65 17.30
N LEU A 644 -33.98 -10.31 17.35
CA LEU A 644 -35.24 -9.55 17.26
C LEU A 644 -34.91 -8.05 17.12
N ALA A 645 -35.24 -7.52 15.94
CA ALA A 645 -35.04 -6.13 15.52
C ALA A 645 -36.29 -5.26 15.78
N SER A 646 -36.12 -3.95 15.60
CA SER A 646 -37.16 -2.93 15.37
C SER A 646 -37.89 -2.33 16.59
N SER A 647 -37.27 -1.32 17.18
CA SER A 647 -37.89 0.01 17.42
C SER A 647 -36.77 0.98 17.80
N THR A 648 -36.94 2.27 17.53
CA THR A 648 -35.98 3.39 17.73
C THR A 648 -35.17 3.84 16.50
N SER A 649 -35.90 4.25 15.46
CA SER A 649 -35.45 5.34 14.59
C SER A 649 -36.62 6.30 14.40
N ASP A 650 -36.89 7.09 15.43
CA ASP A 650 -37.66 8.35 15.40
C ASP A 650 -37.68 8.93 16.83
N ALA A 651 -36.64 9.71 17.16
CA ALA A 651 -36.61 10.75 18.21
C ALA A 651 -35.16 11.18 18.50
N VAL A 652 -34.49 11.77 17.50
CA VAL A 652 -33.39 12.70 17.77
C VAL A 652 -33.97 14.09 17.54
N LEU A 653 -33.82 14.96 18.55
CA LEU A 653 -34.16 16.40 18.66
C LEU A 653 -35.25 16.74 19.69
N ALA A 654 -34.86 16.83 20.98
CA ALA A 654 -35.15 17.96 21.89
C ALA A 654 -34.84 17.63 23.37
N VAL A 655 -33.67 18.08 23.83
CA VAL A 655 -33.40 18.85 25.08
C VAL A 655 -34.01 18.42 26.44
N SER A 656 -33.07 18.09 27.35
CA SER A 656 -32.99 18.36 28.81
C SER A 656 -33.83 17.62 29.85
N GLY A 657 -33.11 17.05 30.84
CA GLY A 657 -33.51 17.05 32.26
C GLY A 657 -33.63 15.68 32.95
N THR A 658 -32.69 15.37 33.85
CA THR A 658 -32.83 14.66 35.15
C THR A 658 -33.89 13.56 35.29
N ASP A 659 -33.50 12.29 35.52
CA ASP A 659 -33.26 11.69 36.84
C ASP A 659 -33.10 10.16 36.74
N ALA A 660 -32.47 9.61 37.76
CA ALA A 660 -32.08 8.22 37.91
C ALA A 660 -33.21 7.32 38.47
N ASP A 661 -32.99 6.02 38.27
CA ASP A 661 -33.52 4.87 39.02
C ASP A 661 -34.73 4.14 38.42
N VAL A 662 -34.78 2.83 38.71
CA VAL A 662 -35.77 1.80 38.32
C VAL A 662 -35.49 1.09 36.99
N ALA A 663 -34.79 -0.05 37.08
CA ALA A 663 -35.34 -1.38 36.75
C ALA A 663 -34.23 -2.43 36.60
N ALA A 664 -33.54 -2.70 37.71
CA ALA A 664 -32.84 -3.96 37.92
C ALA A 664 -33.84 -4.94 38.55
N SER A 665 -34.47 -5.80 37.75
CA SER A 665 -35.12 -7.05 38.21
C SER A 665 -35.79 -7.72 37.02
N GLU A 666 -35.12 -8.69 36.39
CA GLU A 666 -35.74 -9.90 35.81
C GLU A 666 -34.66 -10.75 35.14
N LEU A 667 -33.90 -11.45 35.98
CA LEU A 667 -33.13 -12.62 35.60
C LEU A 667 -33.46 -13.71 36.63
N VAL A 668 -33.52 -14.97 36.17
CA VAL A 668 -33.62 -16.25 36.91
C VAL A 668 -34.97 -16.98 36.81
N THR A 669 -35.10 -17.92 35.87
CA THR A 669 -35.21 -19.39 36.11
C THR A 669 -35.30 -20.20 34.80
N PRO A 670 -34.82 -21.47 34.74
CA PRO A 670 -34.53 -22.22 33.50
C PRO A 670 -35.61 -23.27 33.13
N PRO A 671 -35.53 -23.92 31.95
CA PRO A 671 -35.24 -25.37 31.95
C PRO A 671 -34.36 -25.90 30.79
N SER A 672 -34.07 -27.20 30.90
CA SER A 672 -33.02 -28.04 30.34
C SER A 672 -33.04 -28.38 28.83
N SER A 673 -31.83 -28.69 28.32
CA SER A 673 -31.33 -29.57 27.21
C SER A 673 -32.35 -30.45 26.44
N VAL A 674 -32.17 -30.78 25.14
CA VAL A 674 -31.07 -31.58 24.53
C VAL A 674 -30.90 -31.40 22.99
N MET A 675 -29.62 -31.27 22.55
CA MET A 675 -28.87 -31.65 21.30
C MET A 675 -29.36 -31.39 19.86
N LEU A 676 -28.50 -30.73 19.08
CA LEU A 676 -27.92 -31.19 17.79
C LEU A 676 -26.79 -30.25 17.31
N GLU A 677 -25.99 -30.74 16.37
CA GLU A 677 -24.58 -30.47 16.05
C GLU A 677 -24.36 -29.86 14.64
N PRO A 678 -23.18 -29.28 14.33
CA PRO A 678 -23.03 -28.28 13.28
C PRO A 678 -22.27 -28.79 12.05
N ALA A 679 -22.51 -28.10 10.94
CA ALA A 679 -21.64 -28.09 9.79
C ALA A 679 -20.97 -26.71 9.66
N ALA A 680 -19.65 -26.74 9.52
CA ALA A 680 -18.80 -25.65 9.11
C ALA A 680 -19.03 -25.29 7.63
N LEU A 681 -18.73 -24.05 7.24
CA LEU A 681 -18.43 -23.68 5.85
C LEU A 681 -17.13 -22.87 5.85
N ALA A 682 -16.07 -23.56 5.42
CA ALA A 682 -14.89 -22.98 4.81
C ALA A 682 -15.24 -22.49 3.39
N THR A 683 -14.38 -21.62 2.85
CA THR A 683 -14.45 -21.04 1.51
C THR A 683 -13.98 -22.07 0.48
N GLU A 684 -14.80 -22.37 -0.53
CA GLU A 684 -14.45 -23.24 -1.65
C GLU A 684 -13.62 -22.53 -2.75
N PRO A 685 -12.73 -23.25 -3.47
CA PRO A 685 -12.24 -22.89 -4.78
C PRO A 685 -13.29 -23.23 -5.86
N ALA A 686 -13.08 -22.78 -7.10
CA ALA A 686 -14.00 -22.98 -8.22
C ALA A 686 -14.54 -24.42 -8.34
N SER A 687 -15.86 -24.57 -8.42
CA SER A 687 -16.57 -25.85 -8.38
C SER A 687 -16.28 -26.73 -9.62
N ALA A 688 -15.36 -27.67 -9.45
CA ALA A 688 -15.55 -29.05 -9.88
C ALA A 688 -15.81 -29.86 -8.60
N ASP A 689 -16.87 -30.66 -8.55
CA ASP A 689 -17.19 -31.52 -7.40
C ASP A 689 -16.01 -32.46 -7.12
N PHE A 690 -15.21 -32.14 -6.09
CA PHE A 690 -14.17 -32.99 -5.52
C PHE A 690 -14.56 -33.24 -4.06
N GLU A 691 -14.62 -34.50 -3.63
CA GLU A 691 -14.88 -34.89 -2.23
C GLU A 691 -13.71 -34.42 -1.32
N GLU A 692 -13.90 -34.29 0.00
CA GLU A 692 -12.79 -33.91 0.91
C GLU A 692 -11.59 -34.88 0.81
N ASP A 693 -11.86 -36.15 0.52
CA ASP A 693 -10.84 -37.17 0.19
C ASP A 693 -10.10 -36.85 -1.12
N ASP A 694 -10.78 -36.31 -2.14
CA ASP A 694 -10.15 -35.93 -3.42
C ASP A 694 -9.21 -34.73 -3.26
N LEU A 695 -9.58 -33.73 -2.45
CA LEU A 695 -8.71 -32.59 -2.15
C LEU A 695 -7.50 -33.00 -1.30
N GLN A 696 -7.70 -33.93 -0.37
CA GLN A 696 -6.60 -34.49 0.41
C GLN A 696 -5.66 -35.33 -0.47
N ASP A 697 -6.17 -36.14 -1.39
CA ASP A 697 -5.37 -36.93 -2.32
C ASP A 697 -4.57 -36.05 -3.29
N ILE A 698 -5.18 -34.98 -3.83
CA ILE A 698 -4.49 -33.98 -4.65
C ILE A 698 -3.37 -33.30 -3.85
N PHE A 699 -3.63 -32.93 -2.59
CA PHE A 699 -2.61 -32.38 -1.71
C PHE A 699 -1.47 -33.37 -1.47
N LEU A 700 -1.76 -34.65 -1.23
CA LEU A 700 -0.75 -35.67 -0.97
C LEU A 700 0.14 -35.91 -2.19
N GLU A 701 -0.41 -35.88 -3.40
CA GLU A 701 0.37 -35.94 -4.64
C GLU A 701 1.27 -34.71 -4.81
N GLU A 702 0.73 -33.50 -4.63
CA GLU A 702 1.51 -32.25 -4.72
C GLU A 702 2.61 -32.19 -3.65
N ALA A 703 2.29 -32.57 -2.41
CA ALA A 703 3.24 -32.58 -1.30
C ALA A 703 4.40 -33.54 -1.55
N ARG A 704 4.16 -34.69 -2.19
CA ARG A 704 5.23 -35.64 -2.59
C ARG A 704 6.14 -35.04 -3.64
N GLU A 705 5.59 -34.34 -4.63
CA GLU A 705 6.40 -33.64 -5.64
C GLU A 705 7.28 -32.56 -5.00
N VAL A 706 6.69 -31.73 -4.12
CA VAL A 706 7.40 -30.66 -3.43
C VAL A 706 8.49 -31.19 -2.49
N VAL A 707 8.22 -32.29 -1.79
CA VAL A 707 9.22 -33.00 -0.97
C VAL A 707 10.37 -33.52 -1.86
N GLY A 708 10.08 -34.08 -3.03
CA GLY A 708 11.08 -34.50 -4.00
C GLY A 708 11.99 -33.35 -4.46
N GLN A 709 11.39 -32.19 -4.78
CA GLN A 709 12.13 -30.98 -5.15
C GLN A 709 13.02 -30.48 -4.00
N ALA A 710 12.54 -30.55 -2.75
CA ALA A 710 13.31 -30.18 -1.57
C ALA A 710 14.52 -31.10 -1.33
N LEU A 711 14.36 -32.41 -1.54
CA LEU A 711 15.45 -33.39 -1.45
C LEU A 711 16.50 -33.16 -2.54
N GLN A 712 16.09 -32.84 -3.77
CA GLN A 712 17.00 -32.52 -4.84
C GLN A 712 17.80 -31.25 -4.52
N ALA A 713 17.15 -30.19 -4.05
CA ALA A 713 17.82 -28.96 -3.65
C ALA A 713 18.84 -29.21 -2.52
N LEU A 714 18.54 -30.08 -1.55
CA LEU A 714 19.50 -30.48 -0.51
C LEU A 714 20.69 -31.28 -1.05
N ALA A 715 20.49 -32.11 -2.06
CA ALA A 715 21.56 -32.84 -2.72
C ALA A 715 22.48 -31.90 -3.51
N GLU A 716 21.91 -30.89 -4.18
CA GLU A 716 22.67 -29.87 -4.89
C GLU A 716 23.44 -28.97 -3.90
N LEU A 717 22.83 -28.59 -2.77
CA LEU A 717 23.52 -27.90 -1.65
C LEU A 717 24.59 -28.76 -0.98
N ALA A 718 24.61 -30.07 -1.20
CA ALA A 718 25.70 -30.92 -0.74
C ALA A 718 26.94 -30.81 -1.62
N ALA A 719 26.75 -30.53 -2.91
CA ALA A 719 27.82 -30.29 -3.87
C ALA A 719 28.31 -28.83 -3.82
N ASP A 720 27.37 -27.87 -3.70
CA ASP A 720 27.66 -26.44 -3.58
C ASP A 720 26.89 -25.80 -2.41
N PRO A 721 27.47 -25.74 -1.21
CA PRO A 721 26.81 -25.18 -0.02
C PRO A 721 26.54 -23.67 -0.06
N GLU A 722 27.08 -22.94 -1.04
CA GLU A 722 26.91 -21.48 -1.17
C GLU A 722 25.82 -21.12 -2.20
N ASP A 723 25.19 -22.11 -2.83
CA ASP A 723 24.17 -21.89 -3.85
C ASP A 723 22.87 -21.33 -3.25
N VAL A 724 22.74 -20.00 -3.33
CA VAL A 724 21.58 -19.24 -2.86
C VAL A 724 20.30 -19.60 -3.62
N ALA A 725 20.41 -20.04 -4.88
CA ALA A 725 19.24 -20.47 -5.66
C ALA A 725 18.65 -21.75 -5.04
N GLN A 726 19.48 -22.70 -4.63
CA GLN A 726 19.04 -23.93 -3.98
C GLN A 726 18.49 -23.71 -2.57
N LEU A 727 19.09 -22.80 -1.79
CA LEU A 727 18.51 -22.36 -0.51
C LEU A 727 17.13 -21.70 -0.71
N THR A 728 16.95 -20.97 -1.82
CA THR A 728 15.66 -20.36 -2.18
C THR A 728 14.63 -21.41 -2.61
N ILE A 729 15.03 -22.43 -3.36
CA ILE A 729 14.17 -23.57 -3.73
C ILE A 729 13.72 -24.31 -2.47
N LEU A 730 14.65 -24.59 -1.55
CA LEU A 730 14.36 -25.22 -0.26
C LEU A 730 13.37 -24.39 0.59
N ARG A 731 13.52 -23.05 0.61
CA ARG A 731 12.55 -22.16 1.27
C ARG A 731 11.17 -22.23 0.62
N ARG A 732 11.10 -22.22 -0.70
CA ARG A 732 9.83 -22.29 -1.45
C ARG A 732 9.13 -23.62 -1.19
N ALA A 733 9.85 -24.72 -1.14
CA ALA A 733 9.26 -26.02 -0.83
C ALA A 733 8.53 -26.01 0.52
N PHE A 734 9.15 -25.47 1.58
CA PHE A 734 8.48 -25.31 2.88
C PHE A 734 7.31 -24.30 2.85
N HIS A 735 7.43 -23.22 2.08
CA HIS A 735 6.33 -22.27 1.89
C HIS A 735 5.12 -22.92 1.19
N THR A 736 5.36 -23.70 0.15
CA THR A 736 4.31 -24.43 -0.59
C THR A 736 3.66 -25.47 0.30
N LEU A 737 4.43 -26.31 0.99
CA LEU A 737 3.91 -27.30 1.94
C LEU A 737 3.04 -26.65 3.04
N LYS A 738 3.42 -25.48 3.55
CA LYS A 738 2.61 -24.69 4.49
C LYS A 738 1.30 -24.21 3.86
N GLY A 739 1.37 -23.68 2.64
CA GLY A 739 0.22 -23.13 1.93
C GLY A 739 -0.81 -24.21 1.60
N SER A 740 -0.35 -25.31 1.01
CA SER A 740 -1.21 -26.40 0.57
C SER A 740 -1.80 -27.19 1.74
N SER A 741 -1.07 -27.41 2.83
CA SER A 741 -1.61 -28.14 3.98
C SER A 741 -2.72 -27.38 4.73
N ARG A 742 -2.71 -26.05 4.69
CA ARG A 742 -3.78 -25.22 5.28
C ARG A 742 -5.07 -25.26 4.45
N MET A 743 -4.98 -25.52 3.15
CA MET A 743 -6.15 -25.64 2.27
C MET A 743 -6.92 -26.95 2.52
N VAL A 744 -6.25 -27.99 3.01
CA VAL A 744 -6.85 -29.30 3.36
C VAL A 744 -6.98 -29.55 4.86
N GLY A 745 -6.88 -28.50 5.70
CA GLY A 745 -7.11 -28.59 7.15
C GLY A 745 -6.00 -29.25 7.98
N LEU A 746 -4.83 -29.56 7.40
CA LEU A 746 -3.68 -30.17 8.08
C LEU A 746 -2.84 -29.11 8.81
N GLY A 747 -3.38 -28.63 9.94
CA GLY A 747 -2.79 -27.55 10.74
C GLY A 747 -1.40 -27.86 11.30
N GLU A 748 -1.20 -29.04 11.92
CA GLU A 748 0.10 -29.41 12.50
C GLU A 748 1.19 -29.57 11.42
N PHE A 749 0.80 -30.07 10.24
CA PHE A 749 1.66 -30.15 9.07
C PHE A 749 2.14 -28.77 8.62
N GLY A 750 1.20 -27.82 8.53
CA GLY A 750 1.49 -26.45 8.09
C GLY A 750 2.37 -25.68 9.06
N GLU A 751 2.16 -25.87 10.37
CA GLU A 751 2.98 -25.21 11.40
C GLU A 751 4.42 -25.72 11.41
N ALA A 752 4.64 -27.03 11.19
CA ALA A 752 5.98 -27.57 11.04
C ALA A 752 6.68 -27.02 9.77
N ALA A 753 5.95 -26.95 8.65
CA ALA A 753 6.48 -26.42 7.39
C ALA A 753 6.85 -24.94 7.53
N TRP A 754 6.01 -24.17 8.21
CA TRP A 754 6.28 -22.77 8.52
C TRP A 754 7.51 -22.58 9.40
N ALA A 755 7.71 -23.38 10.44
CA ALA A 755 8.90 -23.27 11.30
C ALA A 755 10.21 -23.46 10.53
N LEU A 756 10.23 -24.40 9.58
CA LEU A 756 11.40 -24.65 8.72
C LEU A 756 11.57 -23.56 7.67
N GLU A 757 10.47 -23.05 7.11
CA GLU A 757 10.48 -21.89 6.23
C GLU A 757 11.16 -20.69 6.91
N GLN A 758 10.80 -20.38 8.16
CA GLN A 758 11.40 -19.28 8.93
C GLN A 758 12.88 -19.50 9.20
N MET A 759 13.28 -20.74 9.50
CA MET A 759 14.69 -21.08 9.70
C MET A 759 15.50 -20.84 8.41
N VAL A 760 15.02 -21.32 7.27
CA VAL A 760 15.68 -21.13 5.97
C VAL A 760 15.69 -19.64 5.59
N ASN A 761 14.61 -18.90 5.90
CA ASN A 761 14.53 -17.46 5.65
C ASN A 761 15.58 -16.67 6.46
N SER A 762 15.78 -17.00 7.74
CA SER A 762 16.86 -16.43 8.54
C SER A 762 18.25 -16.81 8.02
N TRP A 763 18.40 -18.04 7.49
CA TRP A 763 19.66 -18.51 6.92
C TRP A 763 20.04 -17.76 5.64
N LEU A 764 19.05 -17.49 4.79
CA LEU A 764 19.17 -16.67 3.57
C LEU A 764 19.46 -15.20 3.90
N ALA A 765 18.76 -14.63 4.88
CA ALA A 765 18.95 -13.24 5.29
C ALA A 765 20.38 -12.98 5.82
N ASP A 766 20.93 -13.93 6.57
CA ASP A 766 22.29 -13.86 7.09
C ASP A 766 23.37 -14.30 6.08
N GLN A 767 22.98 -14.65 4.83
CA GLN A 767 23.86 -15.18 3.78
C GLN A 767 24.76 -16.33 4.27
N LYS A 768 24.22 -17.21 5.11
CA LYS A 768 24.97 -18.33 5.71
C LYS A 768 25.07 -19.49 4.72
N THR A 769 26.25 -20.09 4.65
CA THR A 769 26.48 -21.33 3.87
C THR A 769 25.65 -22.49 4.42
N ALA A 770 25.20 -23.42 3.57
CA ALA A 770 24.45 -24.60 3.95
C ALA A 770 25.34 -25.65 4.66
N THR A 771 25.61 -25.42 5.95
CA THR A 771 26.47 -26.29 6.75
C THR A 771 25.91 -27.72 6.82
N LYS A 772 26.77 -28.67 7.19
CA LYS A 772 26.38 -30.08 7.30
C LYS A 772 25.25 -30.28 8.33
N GLU A 773 25.26 -29.52 9.42
CA GLU A 773 24.24 -29.54 10.46
C GLU A 773 22.90 -28.99 9.95
N PHE A 774 22.93 -27.88 9.20
CA PHE A 774 21.74 -27.30 8.58
C PHE A 774 21.11 -28.27 7.57
N ARG A 775 21.92 -28.83 6.67
CA ARG A 775 21.45 -29.82 5.69
C ARG A 775 20.94 -31.09 6.37
N GLY A 776 21.59 -31.53 7.45
CA GLY A 776 21.13 -32.66 8.27
C GLY A 776 19.74 -32.41 8.87
N LEU A 777 19.54 -31.25 9.49
CA LEU A 777 18.25 -30.87 10.07
C LEU A 777 17.15 -30.76 9.01
N CYS A 778 17.43 -30.13 7.86
CA CYS A 778 16.48 -30.06 6.76
C CYS A 778 16.15 -31.45 6.19
N SER A 779 17.14 -32.34 6.09
CA SER A 779 16.92 -33.72 5.64
C SER A 779 16.05 -34.52 6.63
N GLU A 780 16.29 -34.39 7.94
CA GLU A 780 15.47 -35.03 8.98
C GLU A 780 14.03 -34.52 8.94
N ALA A 781 13.86 -33.22 8.75
CA ALA A 781 12.56 -32.58 8.66
C ALA A 781 11.78 -32.99 7.41
N ILE A 782 12.44 -33.04 6.25
CA ILE A 782 11.81 -33.51 5.00
C ILE A 782 11.42 -34.98 5.11
N ALA A 783 12.26 -35.83 5.71
CA ALA A 783 11.90 -37.21 6.02
C ALA A 783 10.74 -37.32 7.04
N GLY A 784 10.52 -36.28 7.85
CA GLY A 784 9.34 -36.14 8.70
C GLY A 784 8.07 -35.86 7.90
N PHE A 785 8.12 -34.92 6.96
CA PHE A 785 7.01 -34.64 6.04
C PHE A 785 6.69 -35.81 5.14
N GLU A 786 7.70 -36.50 4.61
CA GLU A 786 7.53 -37.70 3.79
C GLU A 786 6.73 -38.77 4.56
N ARG A 787 7.02 -38.98 5.85
CA ARG A 787 6.28 -39.89 6.74
C ARG A 787 4.86 -39.44 7.07
N TRP A 788 4.55 -38.16 6.94
CA TRP A 788 3.20 -37.64 7.14
C TRP A 788 2.33 -37.74 5.88
N ILE A 789 2.95 -37.79 4.69
CA ILE A 789 2.25 -37.87 3.39
C ILE A 789 2.30 -39.27 2.74
N SER A 790 2.90 -40.24 3.43
CA SER A 790 2.88 -41.66 3.07
C SER A 790 1.93 -42.44 3.97
#